data_AF-A0A3M1QJD7-F1
#
_entry.id   AF-A0A3M1QJD7-F1
#
_cell.length_a   1.000
_cell.length_b   1.000
_cell.length_c   1.000
_cell.angle_alpha   90.00
_cell.angle_beta   90.00
_cell.angle_gamma   90.00
#
_symmetry.space_group_name_H-M   'P 1'
#
loop_
_entity.id
_entity.type
_entity.pdbx_description
1 polymer ?
#
loop_
_entity_poly.entity_id
_entity_poly.type
_entity_poly.pdbx_seq_one_letter_code
_entity_poly.pdbx_strand_id
1 'polypeptide(L)'
;MQVNRFKLIFIFSVVVMLFSLTTPTLAQDNSFAPATIVDDEGGPRVVRGEVTYTNLFFTSGVAQPLVILEDQAGFVDRNESFVFPPESQVLGQITSDFFTSPFTYSIALPIEPQASLRDVDNDGDEDTGVMVFAVAYWNNTFGDPFLEERDLFGGGWSTAYASTRVSEDASTNREIVGGKYLVFAPDDAQGFPSDFGDDGLLFTGDEPVVGIPQGYTVVDLDTRPFTFSRPAEALIDLIEPEGIALDDFSDLSFTEAFDAMIDKMRREYAFTEFKGIDWDAKIAEFRPRFEEAEANNDPTAYLIALRDFTWSIPDGHVSGPFRSIIDQFQFETGGGLGMAIRELDDGRVIVNFLTPGGPAEHIGIELGAEIVALNNQPIGELISNTVPWSSPFSTEHTRRLQQLRYVLRSPVGTEYLVTYINPGRFTPVTANTASVAESESFSFSSFNRGRSIDELPVEFEMLDDVPFGYVRILSFSDNDLLTVQLWERMIDTLNQNGIPGLIIDMRQNGGGSGFLADAMAAYFFDEELVLGNTGRYNEETGDFFFDPRDEQKFILPSPERRYFGEVAVLVGPNCASACEFFSYAMTLQDRAQIVGHYPTAGLGGSVDDFIMPLGERIRFTIGRAVDADGNIHIEGKGVVPTVRVPVTEETLFAEGDPVLDAAIDALIAQFQ
;
A
#
# COMPACT_ATOMS: atom_id res chain seq x y z
N MET A 1 -96.93 -28.72 -33.81
CA MET A 1 -97.26 -30.16 -33.86
C MET A 1 -96.26 -30.88 -32.96
N GLN A 2 -96.61 -31.40 -31.76
CA GLN A 2 -97.30 -32.69 -31.53
C GLN A 2 -96.53 -33.86 -32.22
N VAL A 3 -96.13 -34.99 -31.63
CA VAL A 3 -96.20 -35.69 -30.32
C VAL A 3 -95.07 -36.77 -30.41
N ASN A 4 -94.33 -37.23 -29.38
CA ASN A 4 -94.52 -38.43 -28.54
C ASN A 4 -93.11 -38.86 -28.06
N ARG A 5 -92.69 -38.81 -26.78
CA ARG A 5 -92.99 -39.59 -25.56
C ARG A 5 -92.65 -41.10 -25.59
N PHE A 6 -91.62 -41.49 -24.81
CA PHE A 6 -91.60 -42.54 -23.76
C PHE A 6 -90.21 -42.50 -23.06
N LYS A 7 -90.03 -41.84 -21.90
CA LYS A 7 -90.09 -42.31 -20.49
C LYS A 7 -89.27 -43.57 -20.13
N LEU A 8 -88.21 -43.38 -19.33
CA LEU A 8 -87.99 -44.11 -18.08
C LEU A 8 -87.11 -43.27 -17.12
N ILE A 9 -87.54 -43.12 -15.87
CA ILE A 9 -86.81 -42.47 -14.76
C ILE A 9 -86.28 -43.59 -13.87
N PHE A 10 -85.00 -43.53 -13.50
CA PHE A 10 -84.47 -44.21 -12.32
C PHE A 10 -83.59 -43.24 -11.54
N ILE A 11 -83.91 -43.09 -10.25
CA ILE A 11 -83.15 -42.35 -9.24
C ILE A 11 -81.99 -43.26 -8.78
N PHE A 12 -80.76 -42.74 -8.74
CA PHE A 12 -79.75 -43.27 -7.83
C PHE A 12 -78.78 -42.17 -7.39
N SER A 13 -78.57 -42.14 -6.07
CA SER A 13 -77.68 -41.24 -5.32
C SER A 13 -76.24 -41.33 -5.80
N VAL A 14 -75.61 -40.18 -6.07
CA VAL A 14 -74.18 -40.11 -6.36
C VAL A 14 -73.41 -40.08 -5.03
N VAL A 15 -72.73 -41.18 -4.75
CA VAL A 15 -71.59 -41.24 -3.83
C VAL A 15 -70.41 -40.58 -4.57
N VAL A 16 -69.96 -39.41 -4.11
CA VAL A 16 -68.66 -38.86 -4.54
C VAL A 16 -67.60 -39.42 -3.60
N MET A 17 -66.86 -40.40 -4.11
CA MET A 17 -65.65 -40.94 -3.51
C MET A 17 -64.55 -39.87 -3.60
N LEU A 18 -64.07 -39.40 -2.45
CA LEU A 18 -62.81 -38.66 -2.32
C LEU A 18 -61.68 -39.62 -2.68
N PHE A 19 -61.17 -39.54 -3.92
CA PHE A 19 -59.85 -40.06 -4.24
C PHE A 19 -58.82 -38.98 -3.87
N SER A 20 -58.22 -39.15 -2.70
CA SER A 20 -56.90 -38.59 -2.39
C SER A 20 -55.89 -39.24 -3.34
N LEU A 21 -55.63 -38.58 -4.47
CA LEU A 21 -54.46 -38.88 -5.30
C LEU A 21 -53.24 -38.32 -4.55
N THR A 22 -52.64 -39.17 -3.71
CA THR A 22 -51.23 -39.03 -3.34
C THR A 22 -50.44 -39.26 -4.61
N THR A 23 -50.01 -38.18 -5.27
CA THR A 23 -48.85 -38.28 -6.17
C THR A 23 -47.68 -38.72 -5.29
N PRO A 24 -47.03 -39.87 -5.57
CA PRO A 24 -45.74 -40.10 -4.95
C PRO A 24 -44.83 -38.98 -5.44
N THR A 25 -44.40 -38.13 -4.53
CA THR A 25 -43.14 -37.41 -4.70
C THR A 25 -42.12 -38.50 -4.96
N LEU A 26 -41.65 -38.62 -6.20
CA LEU A 26 -40.42 -39.33 -6.46
C LEU A 26 -39.37 -38.53 -5.70
N ALA A 27 -38.85 -39.11 -4.61
CA ALA A 27 -37.57 -38.68 -4.09
C ALA A 27 -36.61 -38.77 -5.28
N GLN A 28 -36.02 -37.64 -5.66
CA GLN A 28 -34.81 -37.65 -6.45
C GLN A 28 -33.84 -38.50 -5.62
N ASP A 29 -33.39 -39.63 -6.15
CA ASP A 29 -32.42 -40.48 -5.46
C ASP A 29 -31.20 -39.58 -5.23
N ASN A 30 -30.92 -39.16 -3.99
CA ASN A 30 -29.67 -38.46 -3.67
C ASN A 30 -28.52 -39.35 -4.15
N SER A 31 -27.78 -38.88 -5.15
CA SER A 31 -26.66 -39.58 -5.78
C SER A 31 -25.49 -39.77 -4.80
N PHE A 32 -25.44 -38.97 -3.72
CA PHE A 32 -24.35 -38.93 -2.77
C PHE A 32 -24.63 -39.60 -1.42
N ALA A 33 -23.58 -40.14 -0.80
CA ALA A 33 -23.63 -40.48 0.62
C ALA A 33 -23.73 -39.19 1.46
N PRO A 34 -24.56 -39.14 2.51
CA PRO A 34 -24.71 -37.94 3.31
C PRO A 34 -23.44 -37.62 4.10
N ALA A 35 -23.09 -36.34 4.18
CA ALA A 35 -22.01 -35.85 5.02
C ALA A 35 -22.25 -36.23 6.50
N THR A 36 -21.17 -36.58 7.21
CA THR A 36 -21.26 -36.76 8.67
C THR A 36 -21.21 -35.39 9.33
N ILE A 37 -22.36 -34.88 9.77
CA ILE A 37 -22.45 -33.57 10.42
C ILE A 37 -22.15 -33.67 11.92
N VAL A 38 -21.23 -32.83 12.39
CA VAL A 38 -20.96 -32.60 13.80
C VAL A 38 -21.81 -31.41 14.28
N ASP A 39 -22.45 -31.54 15.44
CA ASP A 39 -23.20 -30.45 16.08
C ASP A 39 -24.26 -29.80 15.18
N ASP A 40 -25.29 -30.58 14.84
CA ASP A 40 -26.39 -30.10 13.99
C ASP A 40 -27.51 -29.45 14.81
N GLU A 41 -27.46 -28.13 14.89
CA GLU A 41 -28.50 -27.27 15.47
C GLU A 41 -29.39 -26.61 14.40
N GLY A 42 -29.34 -27.11 13.16
CA GLY A 42 -30.10 -26.60 12.02
C GLY A 42 -29.34 -25.61 11.13
N GLY A 43 -28.07 -25.31 11.44
CA GLY A 43 -27.20 -24.44 10.66
C GLY A 43 -26.98 -23.06 11.28
N PRO A 44 -25.87 -22.38 10.97
CA PRO A 44 -25.56 -21.06 11.50
C PRO A 44 -26.61 -20.01 11.15
N ARG A 45 -26.95 -19.19 12.15
CA ARG A 45 -27.73 -17.95 11.99
C ARG A 45 -26.88 -16.71 12.20
N VAL A 46 -25.77 -16.89 12.90
CA VAL A 46 -24.79 -15.85 13.21
C VAL A 46 -23.41 -16.48 13.08
N VAL A 47 -22.49 -15.74 12.47
CA VAL A 47 -21.06 -16.01 12.53
C VAL A 47 -20.42 -15.00 13.47
N ARG A 48 -19.50 -15.45 14.31
CA ARG A 48 -18.64 -14.59 15.13
C ARG A 48 -17.21 -15.07 15.01
N GLY A 49 -16.28 -14.18 15.27
CA GLY A 49 -14.88 -14.54 15.36
C GLY A 49 -14.03 -13.38 15.79
N GLU A 50 -12.74 -13.65 15.82
CA GLU A 50 -11.71 -12.65 15.99
C GLU A 50 -10.79 -12.56 14.78
N VAL A 51 -10.17 -11.40 14.63
CA VAL A 51 -9.15 -11.12 13.64
C VAL A 51 -7.90 -10.74 14.42
N THR A 52 -6.90 -11.61 14.36
CA THR A 52 -5.57 -11.31 14.88
C THR A 52 -4.75 -10.73 13.74
N TYR A 53 -4.09 -9.61 14.00
CA TYR A 53 -3.09 -9.06 13.10
C TYR A 53 -1.84 -8.69 13.90
N THR A 54 -0.69 -8.97 13.31
CA THR A 54 0.63 -8.58 13.80
C THR A 54 1.29 -7.57 12.85
N ASN A 55 0.91 -7.60 11.56
CA ASN A 55 1.43 -6.68 10.57
C ASN A 55 1.10 -5.21 10.93
N LEU A 56 2.14 -4.37 11.00
CA LEU A 56 2.01 -2.97 11.40
C LEU A 56 1.28 -2.08 10.36
N PHE A 57 1.14 -2.56 9.12
CA PHE A 57 0.42 -1.87 8.05
C PHE A 57 -1.08 -2.20 8.01
N PHE A 58 -1.55 -3.22 8.74
CA PHE A 58 -2.95 -3.68 8.67
C PHE A 58 -3.98 -2.55 8.90
N THR A 59 -3.68 -1.61 9.80
CA THR A 59 -4.58 -0.49 10.13
C THR A 59 -4.22 0.81 9.42
N SER A 60 -3.21 0.81 8.55
CA SER A 60 -2.69 2.02 7.91
C SER A 60 -3.71 2.58 6.91
N GLY A 61 -4.09 3.84 7.10
CA GLY A 61 -5.05 4.56 6.25
C GLY A 61 -6.51 4.10 6.33
N VAL A 62 -6.79 3.05 7.11
CA VAL A 62 -8.12 2.44 7.21
C VAL A 62 -9.10 3.36 7.95
N ALA A 63 -10.22 3.67 7.29
CA ALA A 63 -11.29 4.51 7.83
C ALA A 63 -12.59 3.75 8.04
N GLN A 64 -12.90 2.80 7.16
CA GLN A 64 -14.13 2.00 7.18
C GLN A 64 -13.78 0.51 7.02
N PRO A 65 -13.25 -0.11 8.08
CA PRO A 65 -12.97 -1.54 8.08
C PRO A 65 -14.29 -2.32 8.03
N LEU A 66 -14.34 -3.34 7.18
CA LEU A 66 -15.48 -4.25 7.02
C LEU A 66 -15.01 -5.70 7.21
N VAL A 67 -15.90 -6.52 7.76
CA VAL A 67 -15.80 -7.98 7.66
C VAL A 67 -17.06 -8.43 6.92
N ILE A 68 -16.91 -9.14 5.82
CA ILE A 68 -18.03 -9.53 4.96
C ILE A 68 -18.13 -11.04 4.82
N LEU A 69 -19.30 -11.51 4.42
CA LEU A 69 -19.45 -12.82 3.80
C LEU A 69 -19.10 -12.71 2.32
N GLU A 70 -17.90 -13.17 1.97
CA GLU A 70 -17.30 -13.09 0.64
C GLU A 70 -17.82 -14.21 -0.28
N ASP A 71 -18.39 -13.85 -1.43
CA ASP A 71 -18.85 -14.81 -2.45
C ASP A 71 -17.65 -15.46 -3.16
N GLN A 72 -17.49 -16.78 -3.00
CA GLN A 72 -16.36 -17.54 -3.54
C GLN A 72 -16.59 -18.06 -4.95
N ALA A 73 -17.63 -17.63 -5.66
CA ALA A 73 -17.85 -18.06 -7.05
C ALA A 73 -16.66 -17.72 -7.97
N GLY A 74 -15.92 -16.64 -7.70
CA GLY A 74 -14.68 -16.35 -8.40
C GLY A 74 -13.62 -17.45 -8.24
N PHE A 75 -13.44 -17.97 -7.03
CA PHE A 75 -12.51 -19.08 -6.77
C PHE A 75 -12.99 -20.36 -7.45
N VAL A 76 -14.28 -20.72 -7.28
CA VAL A 76 -14.88 -21.92 -7.89
C VAL A 76 -14.74 -21.89 -9.42
N ASP A 77 -15.01 -20.74 -10.05
CA ASP A 77 -14.95 -20.58 -11.51
C ASP A 77 -13.54 -20.36 -12.05
N ARG A 78 -12.52 -20.27 -11.18
CA ARG A 78 -11.15 -19.86 -11.53
C ARG A 78 -11.13 -18.49 -12.24
N ASN A 79 -12.00 -17.58 -11.82
CA ASN A 79 -12.16 -16.23 -12.35
C ASN A 79 -11.63 -15.19 -11.35
N GLU A 80 -10.41 -14.73 -11.60
CA GLU A 80 -9.70 -13.76 -10.75
C GLU A 80 -10.18 -12.31 -10.92
N SER A 81 -11.06 -12.05 -11.87
CA SER A 81 -11.71 -10.75 -12.05
C SER A 81 -13.17 -10.78 -11.60
N PHE A 82 -13.53 -11.74 -10.74
CA PHE A 82 -14.87 -11.82 -10.19
C PHE A 82 -15.10 -10.69 -9.17
N VAL A 83 -16.05 -9.81 -9.49
CA VAL A 83 -16.50 -8.73 -8.61
C VAL A 83 -17.74 -9.20 -7.85
N PHE A 84 -17.73 -9.08 -6.52
CA PHE A 84 -18.84 -9.53 -5.69
C PHE A 84 -20.13 -8.74 -6.01
N PRO A 85 -21.22 -9.40 -6.44
CA PRO A 85 -22.49 -8.72 -6.66
C PRO A 85 -22.97 -7.99 -5.39
N PRO A 86 -23.48 -6.75 -5.46
CA PRO A 86 -23.95 -6.03 -4.28
C PRO A 86 -24.98 -6.82 -3.44
N GLU A 87 -25.84 -7.60 -4.11
CA GLU A 87 -26.81 -8.47 -3.46
C GLU A 87 -26.20 -9.65 -2.68
N SER A 88 -25.00 -10.11 -3.05
CA SER A 88 -24.32 -11.21 -2.36
C SER A 88 -23.60 -10.76 -1.09
N GLN A 89 -23.23 -9.49 -1.01
CA GLN A 89 -22.43 -8.93 0.07
C GLN A 89 -23.25 -8.81 1.38
N VAL A 90 -22.96 -9.69 2.35
CA VAL A 90 -23.49 -9.59 3.71
C VAL A 90 -22.45 -8.93 4.60
N LEU A 91 -22.73 -7.72 5.07
CA LEU A 91 -21.82 -6.94 5.89
C LEU A 91 -21.91 -7.33 7.38
N GLY A 92 -20.76 -7.54 8.00
CA GLY A 92 -20.60 -7.77 9.43
C GLY A 92 -20.48 -6.49 10.24
N GLN A 93 -20.65 -6.65 11.55
CA GLN A 93 -20.37 -5.63 12.55
C GLN A 93 -19.07 -5.96 13.27
N ILE A 94 -18.12 -5.03 13.27
CA ILE A 94 -16.97 -5.07 14.19
C ILE A 94 -17.47 -4.73 15.60
N THR A 95 -17.20 -5.61 16.57
CA THR A 95 -17.78 -5.59 17.92
C THR A 95 -16.81 -5.15 19.03
N SER A 96 -15.54 -4.93 18.70
CA SER A 96 -14.53 -4.35 19.59
C SER A 96 -13.73 -3.25 18.89
N ASP A 97 -12.70 -2.72 19.54
CA ASP A 97 -11.81 -1.73 18.93
C ASP A 97 -10.99 -2.36 17.79
N PHE A 98 -11.18 -1.86 16.56
CA PHE A 98 -10.46 -2.32 15.37
C PHE A 98 -8.95 -2.09 15.49
N PHE A 99 -8.53 -1.03 16.17
CA PHE A 99 -7.11 -0.65 16.29
C PHE A 99 -6.37 -1.43 17.39
N THR A 100 -7.03 -2.38 18.04
CA THR A 100 -6.43 -3.27 19.04
C THR A 100 -6.56 -4.72 18.57
N SER A 101 -5.42 -5.37 18.31
CA SER A 101 -5.35 -6.79 17.98
C SER A 101 -5.46 -7.68 19.25
N PRO A 102 -6.25 -8.78 19.23
CA PRO A 102 -7.23 -9.10 18.21
C PRO A 102 -8.50 -8.24 18.35
N PHE A 103 -9.16 -7.95 17.23
CA PHE A 103 -10.52 -7.39 17.25
C PHE A 103 -11.56 -8.46 16.95
N THR A 104 -12.80 -8.24 17.38
CA THR A 104 -13.91 -9.19 17.24
C THR A 104 -14.95 -8.67 16.27
N TYR A 105 -15.67 -9.58 15.62
CA TYR A 105 -16.74 -9.25 14.70
C TYR A 105 -17.93 -10.21 14.83
N SER A 106 -19.07 -9.81 14.25
CA SER A 106 -20.28 -10.63 14.14
C SER A 106 -21.00 -10.37 12.81
N ILE A 107 -21.43 -11.43 12.12
CA ILE A 107 -22.27 -11.36 10.92
C ILE A 107 -23.60 -12.05 11.22
N ALA A 108 -24.71 -11.35 10.99
CA ALA A 108 -26.04 -11.96 11.00
C ALA A 108 -26.34 -12.53 9.61
N LEU A 109 -26.57 -13.84 9.52
CA LEU A 109 -26.77 -14.50 8.24
C LEU A 109 -28.22 -14.34 7.76
N PRO A 110 -28.45 -14.00 6.47
CA PRO A 110 -29.79 -14.00 5.89
C PRO A 110 -30.35 -15.43 5.86
N ILE A 111 -31.67 -15.61 5.96
CA ILE A 111 -32.28 -16.95 5.87
C ILE A 111 -32.00 -17.58 4.49
N GLU A 112 -32.07 -16.76 3.44
CA GLU A 112 -31.74 -17.12 2.07
C GLU A 112 -30.75 -16.06 1.55
N PRO A 113 -29.44 -16.38 1.44
CA PRO A 113 -28.47 -15.49 0.82
C PRO A 113 -28.74 -15.32 -0.68
N GLN A 114 -28.10 -14.33 -1.30
CA GLN A 114 -28.27 -13.99 -2.73
C GLN A 114 -26.93 -14.06 -3.48
N ALA A 115 -26.04 -14.94 -3.05
CA ALA A 115 -24.78 -15.19 -3.74
C ALA A 115 -24.95 -16.10 -4.95
N SER A 116 -23.87 -16.21 -5.71
CA SER A 116 -23.84 -16.97 -6.94
C SER A 116 -23.87 -18.48 -6.63
N LEU A 117 -24.87 -19.18 -7.14
CA LEU A 117 -24.95 -20.64 -7.06
C LEU A 117 -23.96 -21.27 -8.05
N ARG A 118 -23.22 -22.29 -7.60
CA ARG A 118 -22.32 -23.09 -8.42
C ARG A 118 -22.51 -24.57 -8.13
N ASP A 119 -22.61 -25.33 -9.21
CA ASP A 119 -22.40 -26.77 -9.14
C ASP A 119 -20.92 -27.03 -8.83
N VAL A 120 -20.67 -27.70 -7.71
CA VAL A 120 -19.33 -27.97 -7.18
C VAL A 120 -19.09 -29.45 -6.94
N ASP A 121 -20.10 -30.30 -7.19
CA ASP A 121 -19.97 -31.74 -6.98
C ASP A 121 -19.51 -32.49 -8.22
N ASN A 122 -19.54 -31.84 -9.39
CA ASN A 122 -18.95 -32.36 -10.63
C ASN A 122 -19.44 -33.78 -10.98
N ASP A 123 -20.66 -34.15 -10.58
CA ASP A 123 -21.19 -35.50 -10.79
C ASP A 123 -21.68 -35.75 -12.22
N GLY A 124 -21.71 -34.69 -13.03
CA GLY A 124 -22.09 -34.68 -14.44
C GLY A 124 -23.59 -34.46 -14.68
N ASP A 125 -24.38 -34.28 -13.62
CA ASP A 125 -25.78 -33.84 -13.68
C ASP A 125 -25.86 -32.31 -13.53
N GLU A 126 -26.87 -31.68 -14.14
CA GLU A 126 -27.05 -30.22 -14.09
C GLU A 126 -27.98 -29.86 -12.92
N ASP A 127 -27.38 -29.52 -11.79
CA ASP A 127 -28.09 -29.20 -10.55
C ASP A 127 -27.98 -27.71 -10.17
N THR A 128 -28.79 -27.28 -9.20
CA THR A 128 -28.82 -25.87 -8.77
C THR A 128 -27.47 -25.45 -8.17
N GLY A 129 -26.78 -26.37 -7.53
CA GLY A 129 -25.51 -26.12 -6.84
C GLY A 129 -25.67 -25.48 -5.47
N VAL A 130 -24.56 -24.99 -4.95
CA VAL A 130 -24.44 -24.37 -3.63
C VAL A 130 -23.88 -22.95 -3.76
N MET A 131 -24.08 -22.14 -2.73
CA MET A 131 -23.33 -20.90 -2.57
C MET A 131 -22.17 -21.15 -1.61
N VAL A 132 -20.95 -20.80 -2.03
CA VAL A 132 -19.73 -20.97 -1.23
C VAL A 132 -19.26 -19.63 -0.74
N PHE A 133 -18.93 -19.54 0.55
CA PHE A 133 -18.50 -18.30 1.18
C PHE A 133 -17.25 -18.47 2.02
N ALA A 134 -16.35 -17.50 1.92
CA ALA A 134 -15.36 -17.22 2.96
C ALA A 134 -15.85 -16.04 3.80
N VAL A 135 -15.40 -15.93 5.04
CA VAL A 135 -15.53 -14.68 5.81
C VAL A 135 -14.23 -13.93 5.65
N ALA A 136 -14.26 -12.65 5.29
CA ALA A 136 -13.02 -11.92 5.01
C ALA A 136 -13.09 -10.46 5.44
N TYR A 137 -11.92 -9.92 5.81
CA TYR A 137 -11.73 -8.50 6.06
C TYR A 137 -11.49 -7.73 4.76
N TRP A 138 -12.12 -6.57 4.63
CA TRP A 138 -11.95 -5.62 3.54
C TRP A 138 -11.98 -4.18 4.06
N ASN A 139 -11.39 -3.24 3.33
CA ASN A 139 -11.50 -1.81 3.60
C ASN A 139 -12.45 -1.16 2.58
N ASN A 140 -13.42 -0.39 3.05
CA ASN A 140 -14.27 0.43 2.16
C ASN A 140 -13.60 1.77 1.90
N THR A 141 -12.71 1.79 0.90
CA THR A 141 -11.89 2.93 0.54
C THR A 141 -12.68 4.00 -0.21
N PHE A 142 -13.66 3.61 -1.03
CA PHE A 142 -14.44 4.56 -1.84
C PHE A 142 -15.73 5.04 -1.16
N GLY A 143 -16.18 4.34 -0.12
CA GLY A 143 -17.25 4.78 0.78
C GLY A 143 -18.66 4.54 0.28
N ASP A 144 -18.81 3.72 -0.76
CA ASP A 144 -20.13 3.29 -1.23
C ASP A 144 -20.80 2.31 -0.23
N PRO A 145 -22.13 2.11 -0.29
CA PRO A 145 -22.82 1.23 0.66
C PRO A 145 -22.36 -0.24 0.65
N PHE A 146 -21.78 -0.67 -0.47
CA PHE A 146 -21.20 -1.99 -0.71
C PHE A 146 -19.83 -1.81 -1.34
N LEU A 147 -18.96 -2.81 -1.22
CA LEU A 147 -17.67 -2.80 -1.89
C LEU A 147 -17.88 -2.81 -3.40
N GLU A 148 -17.19 -1.93 -4.11
CA GLU A 148 -17.17 -1.91 -5.56
C GLU A 148 -15.87 -2.52 -6.12
N GLU A 149 -15.80 -2.68 -7.44
CA GLU A 149 -14.63 -3.27 -8.12
C GLU A 149 -13.29 -2.65 -7.69
N ARG A 150 -13.26 -1.34 -7.44
CA ARG A 150 -12.06 -0.65 -6.96
C ARG A 150 -11.67 -1.08 -5.55
N ASP A 151 -12.61 -1.18 -4.60
CA ASP A 151 -12.31 -1.71 -3.26
C ASP A 151 -11.80 -3.16 -3.31
N LEU A 152 -12.23 -3.91 -4.33
CA LEU A 152 -11.86 -5.31 -4.56
C LEU A 152 -10.58 -5.49 -5.39
N PHE A 153 -9.83 -4.43 -5.67
CA PHE A 153 -8.61 -4.49 -6.51
C PHE A 153 -8.82 -5.14 -7.89
N GLY A 154 -10.03 -4.98 -8.47
CA GLY A 154 -10.39 -5.56 -9.76
C GLY A 154 -11.06 -6.94 -9.68
N GLY A 155 -11.30 -7.43 -8.46
CA GLY A 155 -11.99 -8.68 -8.17
C GLY A 155 -11.09 -9.77 -7.60
N GLY A 156 -11.61 -11.00 -7.59
CA GLY A 156 -10.92 -12.18 -7.08
C GLY A 156 -11.45 -12.60 -5.71
N TRP A 157 -10.58 -13.14 -4.87
CA TRP A 157 -10.90 -13.60 -3.52
C TRP A 157 -9.79 -13.20 -2.53
N SER A 158 -10.13 -13.12 -1.26
CA SER A 158 -9.19 -12.73 -0.22
C SER A 158 -8.07 -13.76 -0.04
N THR A 159 -6.83 -13.27 -0.02
CA THR A 159 -5.62 -14.07 0.24
C THR A 159 -5.07 -13.88 1.65
N ALA A 160 -5.62 -12.92 2.41
CA ALA A 160 -5.21 -12.62 3.77
C ALA A 160 -6.41 -12.16 4.60
N TYR A 161 -6.33 -12.36 5.92
CA TYR A 161 -7.38 -11.99 6.87
C TYR A 161 -8.75 -12.54 6.45
N ALA A 162 -8.75 -13.80 6.01
CA ALA A 162 -9.91 -14.55 5.58
C ALA A 162 -10.07 -15.81 6.43
N SER A 163 -11.26 -16.41 6.39
CA SER A 163 -11.53 -17.68 7.08
C SER A 163 -10.82 -18.85 6.42
N THR A 164 -10.34 -18.67 5.19
CA THR A 164 -9.57 -19.65 4.42
C THR A 164 -8.09 -19.31 4.43
N ARG A 165 -7.26 -20.35 4.25
CA ARG A 165 -5.82 -20.23 4.07
C ARG A 165 -5.48 -20.47 2.61
N VAL A 166 -4.70 -19.58 2.01
CA VAL A 166 -4.19 -19.74 0.65
C VAL A 166 -2.74 -20.22 0.66
N SER A 167 -2.32 -20.93 -0.39
CA SER A 167 -0.93 -21.30 -0.61
C SER A 167 -0.09 -20.08 -0.99
N GLU A 168 1.15 -20.04 -0.49
CA GLU A 168 2.18 -19.07 -0.85
C GLU A 168 3.25 -19.67 -1.80
N ASP A 169 3.15 -20.98 -2.10
CA ASP A 169 4.03 -21.66 -3.06
C ASP A 169 3.75 -21.15 -4.48
N ALA A 170 4.78 -20.87 -5.28
CA ALA A 170 4.60 -20.29 -6.62
C ALA A 170 3.76 -21.19 -7.54
N SER A 171 3.86 -22.52 -7.38
CA SER A 171 3.12 -23.50 -8.17
C SER A 171 1.63 -23.61 -7.85
N THR A 172 1.22 -23.23 -6.64
CA THR A 172 -0.18 -23.30 -6.17
C THR A 172 -0.66 -21.97 -5.58
N ASN A 173 0.04 -20.86 -5.85
CA ASN A 173 -0.24 -19.58 -5.20
C ASN A 173 -1.71 -19.17 -5.39
N ARG A 174 -2.32 -18.62 -4.34
CA ARG A 174 -3.76 -18.29 -4.23
C ARG A 174 -4.74 -19.48 -4.18
N GLU A 175 -4.27 -20.72 -4.33
CA GLU A 175 -5.11 -21.91 -4.08
C GLU A 175 -5.46 -22.03 -2.60
N ILE A 176 -6.69 -22.43 -2.31
CA ILE A 176 -7.17 -22.64 -0.95
C ILE A 176 -6.59 -23.97 -0.47
N VAL A 177 -5.88 -23.96 0.66
CA VAL A 177 -5.20 -25.14 1.22
C VAL A 177 -5.69 -25.49 2.62
N GLY A 178 -6.63 -24.71 3.17
CA GLY A 178 -7.22 -24.98 4.48
C GLY A 178 -8.10 -23.84 5.00
N GLY A 179 -8.38 -23.88 6.30
CA GLY A 179 -9.30 -22.97 6.96
C GLY A 179 -10.76 -23.43 6.87
N LYS A 180 -11.71 -22.50 6.78
CA LYS A 180 -13.14 -22.77 6.86
C LYS A 180 -13.92 -22.07 5.75
N TYR A 181 -14.84 -22.81 5.16
CA TYR A 181 -15.93 -22.26 4.36
C TYR A 181 -17.25 -22.27 5.12
N LEU A 182 -18.12 -21.33 4.75
CA LEU A 182 -19.55 -21.40 5.00
C LEU A 182 -20.25 -21.71 3.69
N VAL A 183 -21.03 -22.78 3.62
CA VAL A 183 -21.73 -23.22 2.41
C VAL A 183 -23.22 -23.15 2.65
N PHE A 184 -23.98 -22.63 1.68
CA PHE A 184 -25.44 -22.63 1.70
C PHE A 184 -25.99 -23.53 0.59
N ALA A 185 -26.74 -24.55 0.96
CA ALA A 185 -27.47 -25.40 0.03
C ALA A 185 -28.94 -24.95 -0.08
N PRO A 186 -29.47 -24.65 -1.29
CA PRO A 186 -30.86 -24.25 -1.47
C PRO A 186 -31.87 -25.37 -1.17
N ASP A 187 -31.46 -26.64 -1.28
CA ASP A 187 -32.23 -27.84 -0.93
C ASP A 187 -31.30 -28.96 -0.39
N ASP A 188 -31.82 -30.17 -0.18
CA ASP A 188 -31.09 -31.33 0.36
C ASP A 188 -30.57 -32.29 -0.72
N ALA A 189 -30.55 -31.86 -1.99
CA ALA A 189 -30.06 -32.64 -3.12
C ALA A 189 -28.62 -32.28 -3.55
N GLN A 190 -27.99 -31.30 -2.90
CA GLN A 190 -26.69 -30.77 -3.34
C GLN A 190 -25.49 -31.53 -2.74
N GLY A 191 -24.44 -31.69 -3.53
CA GLY A 191 -23.15 -32.22 -3.08
C GLY A 191 -22.13 -31.12 -2.71
N PHE A 192 -21.12 -31.50 -1.94
CA PHE A 192 -19.93 -30.69 -1.70
C PHE A 192 -18.68 -31.58 -1.56
N PRO A 193 -17.49 -31.14 -2.02
CA PRO A 193 -16.23 -31.84 -1.79
C PRO A 193 -15.99 -32.18 -0.32
N SER A 194 -15.52 -33.39 -0.04
CA SER A 194 -15.21 -33.89 1.31
C SER A 194 -13.71 -34.06 1.57
N ASP A 195 -12.87 -33.80 0.57
CA ASP A 195 -11.42 -33.79 0.62
C ASP A 195 -10.88 -32.91 -0.53
N PHE A 196 -9.56 -32.69 -0.61
CA PHE A 196 -8.88 -31.93 -1.67
C PHE A 196 -8.52 -32.79 -2.90
N GLY A 197 -9.16 -33.96 -3.07
CA GLY A 197 -8.86 -34.85 -4.18
C GLY A 197 -7.43 -35.43 -4.18
N ASP A 198 -7.02 -35.96 -5.33
CA ASP A 198 -5.68 -36.53 -5.54
C ASP A 198 -4.66 -35.44 -5.93
N ASP A 199 -5.11 -34.34 -6.55
CA ASP A 199 -4.26 -33.20 -6.95
C ASP A 199 -4.01 -32.19 -5.83
N GLY A 200 -4.78 -32.28 -4.73
CA GLY A 200 -4.63 -31.41 -3.56
C GLY A 200 -5.33 -30.05 -3.71
N LEU A 201 -6.18 -29.88 -4.72
CA LEU A 201 -6.91 -28.65 -5.00
C LEU A 201 -8.41 -28.81 -4.73
N LEU A 202 -9.14 -27.70 -4.74
CA LEU A 202 -10.61 -27.69 -4.65
C LEU A 202 -11.23 -27.29 -5.98
N PHE A 203 -12.41 -27.82 -6.23
CA PHE A 203 -13.23 -27.60 -7.41
C PHE A 203 -12.50 -27.95 -8.73
N THR A 204 -11.71 -29.02 -8.73
CA THR A 204 -11.02 -29.57 -9.92
C THR A 204 -11.71 -30.82 -10.49
N GLY A 205 -12.64 -31.42 -9.75
CA GLY A 205 -13.50 -32.52 -10.18
C GLY A 205 -12.95 -33.91 -9.89
N ASP A 206 -11.85 -34.02 -9.15
CA ASP A 206 -11.29 -35.30 -8.67
C ASP A 206 -11.63 -35.59 -7.20
N GLU A 207 -12.34 -34.67 -6.54
CA GLU A 207 -12.64 -34.74 -5.12
C GLU A 207 -13.77 -35.73 -4.81
N PRO A 208 -13.68 -36.47 -3.69
CA PRO A 208 -14.82 -37.24 -3.21
C PRO A 208 -15.92 -36.30 -2.70
N VAL A 209 -17.17 -36.50 -3.15
CA VAL A 209 -18.30 -35.65 -2.79
C VAL A 209 -19.23 -36.32 -1.78
N VAL A 210 -19.76 -35.53 -0.85
CA VAL A 210 -20.83 -35.91 0.06
C VAL A 210 -22.05 -35.00 -0.10
N GLY A 211 -23.25 -35.54 0.15
CA GLY A 211 -24.48 -34.76 0.15
C GLY A 211 -24.59 -33.89 1.40
N ILE A 212 -24.92 -32.61 1.24
CA ILE A 212 -25.08 -31.66 2.34
C ILE A 212 -26.56 -31.28 2.55
N PRO A 213 -27.01 -31.06 3.81
CA PRO A 213 -28.41 -30.72 4.04
C PRO A 213 -28.71 -29.25 3.68
N GLN A 214 -29.97 -28.96 3.33
CA GLN A 214 -30.46 -27.60 3.05
C GLN A 214 -30.04 -26.59 4.12
N GLY A 215 -29.68 -25.38 3.71
CA GLY A 215 -29.27 -24.27 4.56
C GLY A 215 -27.76 -24.19 4.77
N TYR A 216 -27.35 -23.43 5.79
CA TYR A 216 -25.94 -23.21 6.07
C TYR A 216 -25.26 -24.41 6.72
N THR A 217 -24.05 -24.70 6.25
CA THR A 217 -23.12 -25.68 6.81
C THR A 217 -21.72 -25.07 6.85
N VAL A 218 -21.03 -25.17 8.00
CA VAL A 218 -19.61 -24.81 8.10
C VAL A 218 -18.79 -26.02 7.68
N VAL A 219 -17.84 -25.82 6.78
CA VAL A 219 -16.92 -26.86 6.30
C VAL A 219 -15.51 -26.51 6.76
N ASP A 220 -14.94 -27.35 7.62
CA ASP A 220 -13.57 -27.23 8.12
C ASP A 220 -12.61 -28.03 7.23
N LEU A 221 -11.84 -27.29 6.44
CA LEU A 221 -10.89 -27.77 5.45
C LEU A 221 -9.55 -28.20 6.08
N ASP A 222 -9.34 -28.01 7.39
CA ASP A 222 -8.11 -28.44 8.08
C ASP A 222 -8.18 -29.91 8.55
N THR A 223 -9.27 -30.62 8.27
CA THR A 223 -9.48 -32.03 8.61
C THR A 223 -9.51 -32.93 7.38
N ARG A 224 -9.23 -34.24 7.53
CA ARG A 224 -9.28 -35.23 6.43
C ARG A 224 -10.04 -36.49 6.86
N PRO A 225 -11.21 -36.82 6.26
CA PRO A 225 -11.99 -35.95 5.37
C PRO A 225 -12.42 -34.66 6.09
N PHE A 226 -12.92 -33.67 5.34
CA PHE A 226 -13.42 -32.40 5.90
C PHE A 226 -14.51 -32.64 6.95
N THR A 227 -14.55 -31.75 7.93
CA THR A 227 -15.55 -31.77 9.00
C THR A 227 -16.67 -30.81 8.65
N PHE A 228 -17.89 -31.32 8.63
CA PHE A 228 -19.09 -30.53 8.36
C PHE A 228 -19.80 -30.27 9.70
N SER A 229 -20.17 -29.02 9.98
CA SER A 229 -20.88 -28.68 11.21
C SER A 229 -22.00 -27.66 11.00
N ARG A 230 -23.03 -27.72 11.84
CA ARG A 230 -24.24 -26.90 11.70
C ARG A 230 -24.69 -26.26 13.03
N PRO A 231 -23.78 -25.62 13.79
CA PRO A 231 -24.14 -24.97 15.05
C PRO A 231 -25.04 -23.76 14.79
N ALA A 232 -25.87 -23.35 15.74
CA ALA A 232 -26.68 -22.15 15.56
C ALA A 232 -25.85 -20.85 15.53
N GLU A 233 -24.70 -20.86 16.20
CA GLU A 233 -23.69 -19.79 16.22
C GLU A 233 -22.35 -20.40 15.80
N ALA A 234 -21.81 -19.94 14.67
CA ALA A 234 -20.53 -20.42 14.17
C ALA A 234 -19.39 -19.53 14.65
N LEU A 235 -18.29 -20.14 15.11
CA LEU A 235 -17.04 -19.47 15.46
C LEU A 235 -16.03 -19.66 14.32
N ILE A 236 -15.72 -18.56 13.63
CA ILE A 236 -14.85 -18.51 12.45
C ILE A 236 -13.88 -17.35 12.63
N ASP A 237 -12.64 -17.63 12.98
CA ASP A 237 -11.61 -16.60 13.10
C ASP A 237 -10.98 -16.33 11.73
N LEU A 238 -10.45 -15.12 11.54
CA LEU A 238 -9.76 -14.74 10.31
C LEU A 238 -8.25 -14.93 10.45
N ILE A 239 -7.64 -15.46 9.41
CA ILE A 239 -6.27 -15.95 9.40
C ILE A 239 -5.35 -14.87 8.82
N GLU A 240 -4.35 -14.45 9.58
CA GLU A 240 -3.19 -13.73 9.06
C GLU A 240 -2.20 -14.74 8.45
N PRO A 241 -1.90 -14.69 7.14
CA PRO A 241 -0.89 -15.55 6.52
C PRO A 241 0.50 -15.37 7.13
N GLU A 242 1.29 -16.44 7.16
CA GLU A 242 2.65 -16.41 7.70
C GLU A 242 3.55 -15.44 6.92
N GLY A 243 3.43 -15.38 5.58
CA GLY A 243 4.24 -14.50 4.74
C GLY A 243 3.94 -13.01 4.87
N ILE A 244 2.89 -12.62 5.61
CA ILE A 244 2.60 -11.21 5.93
C ILE A 244 2.67 -10.89 7.42
N ALA A 245 2.80 -11.91 8.28
CA ALA A 245 2.90 -11.72 9.71
C ALA A 245 4.22 -10.99 10.06
N LEU A 246 4.20 -10.23 11.15
CA LEU A 246 5.36 -9.47 11.59
C LEU A 246 6.44 -10.40 12.15
N ASP A 247 7.62 -10.36 11.56
CA ASP A 247 8.80 -10.99 12.16
C ASP A 247 9.27 -10.24 13.41
N ASP A 248 9.42 -10.98 14.52
CA ASP A 248 9.83 -10.44 15.81
C ASP A 248 11.08 -11.15 16.36
N PHE A 249 12.21 -10.45 16.33
CA PHE A 249 13.50 -10.89 16.86
C PHE A 249 13.81 -10.26 18.23
N SER A 250 12.85 -9.61 18.89
CA SER A 250 13.09 -8.84 20.11
C SER A 250 13.58 -9.66 21.31
N ASP A 251 13.23 -10.94 21.35
CA ASP A 251 13.64 -11.89 22.40
C ASP A 251 15.04 -12.52 22.17
N LEU A 252 15.66 -12.27 21.01
CA LEU A 252 17.01 -12.77 20.70
C LEU A 252 18.11 -11.90 21.34
N SER A 253 19.31 -12.45 21.47
CA SER A 253 20.50 -11.65 21.82
C SER A 253 20.81 -10.63 20.71
N PHE A 254 21.63 -9.60 20.97
CA PHE A 254 21.98 -8.61 19.94
C PHE A 254 22.70 -9.26 18.74
N THR A 255 23.54 -10.24 19.00
CA THR A 255 24.26 -10.98 17.95
C THR A 255 23.33 -11.92 17.19
N GLU A 256 22.48 -12.68 17.90
CA GLU A 256 21.52 -13.61 17.29
C GLU A 256 20.49 -12.86 16.45
N ALA A 257 19.99 -11.72 16.93
CA ALA A 257 19.08 -10.87 16.18
C ALA A 257 19.73 -10.28 14.92
N PHE A 258 21.01 -9.88 14.99
CA PHE A 258 21.74 -9.44 13.80
C PHE A 258 21.86 -10.55 12.76
N ASP A 259 22.18 -11.77 13.18
CA ASP A 259 22.28 -12.93 12.30
C ASP A 259 20.91 -13.24 11.65
N ALA A 260 19.81 -13.21 12.41
CA ALA A 260 18.44 -13.39 11.90
C ALA A 260 18.03 -12.29 10.91
N MET A 261 18.33 -11.01 11.24
CA MET A 261 18.10 -9.88 10.34
C MET A 261 18.84 -10.06 9.01
N ILE A 262 20.11 -10.48 9.06
CA ILE A 262 20.91 -10.74 7.87
C ILE A 262 20.31 -11.87 7.04
N ASP A 263 19.87 -12.96 7.66
CA ASP A 263 19.26 -14.08 6.96
C ASP A 263 17.94 -13.68 6.27
N LYS A 264 17.12 -12.85 6.92
CA LYS A 264 15.91 -12.27 6.31
C LYS A 264 16.24 -11.34 5.15
N MET A 265 17.05 -10.31 5.40
CA MET A 265 17.37 -9.31 4.36
C MET A 265 18.14 -9.92 3.18
N ARG A 266 18.98 -10.94 3.40
CA ARG A 266 19.68 -11.64 2.32
C ARG A 266 18.74 -12.34 1.35
N ARG A 267 17.64 -12.90 1.84
CA ARG A 267 16.63 -13.59 1.03
C ARG A 267 15.67 -12.59 0.40
N GLU A 268 15.17 -11.66 1.21
CA GLU A 268 13.96 -10.91 0.88
C GLU A 268 14.20 -9.47 0.43
N TYR A 269 15.41 -8.93 0.54
CA TYR A 269 15.67 -7.56 0.09
C TYR A 269 15.61 -7.47 -1.44
N ALA A 270 14.66 -6.68 -1.93
CA ALA A 270 14.29 -6.60 -3.35
C ALA A 270 15.43 -6.24 -4.31
N PHE A 271 16.45 -5.54 -3.83
CA PHE A 271 17.44 -4.88 -4.68
C PHE A 271 18.89 -5.30 -4.41
N THR A 272 19.12 -6.51 -3.87
CA THR A 272 20.48 -7.03 -3.64
C THR A 272 21.34 -6.98 -4.89
N GLU A 273 20.90 -7.58 -6.01
CA GLU A 273 21.68 -7.61 -7.25
C GLU A 273 21.76 -6.23 -7.88
N PHE A 274 20.63 -5.51 -7.92
CA PHE A 274 20.52 -4.19 -8.54
C PHE A 274 21.48 -3.17 -7.92
N LYS A 275 21.66 -3.22 -6.59
CA LYS A 275 22.55 -2.32 -5.84
C LYS A 275 23.93 -2.92 -5.55
N GLY A 276 24.20 -4.14 -6.01
CA GLY A 276 25.49 -4.82 -5.81
C GLY A 276 25.84 -5.03 -4.34
N ILE A 277 24.88 -5.44 -3.52
CA ILE A 277 25.07 -5.64 -2.08
C ILE A 277 25.83 -6.94 -1.83
N ASP A 278 27.01 -6.85 -1.22
CA ASP A 278 27.77 -7.99 -0.71
C ASP A 278 27.43 -8.24 0.77
N TRP A 279 26.48 -9.13 1.01
CA TRP A 279 26.02 -9.45 2.36
C TRP A 279 27.13 -10.04 3.24
N ASP A 280 28.07 -10.81 2.68
CA ASP A 280 29.18 -11.39 3.45
C ASP A 280 30.16 -10.30 3.90
N ALA A 281 30.43 -9.32 3.04
CA ALA A 281 31.22 -8.15 3.41
C ALA A 281 30.52 -7.32 4.50
N LYS A 282 29.19 -7.16 4.43
CA LYS A 282 28.41 -6.47 5.48
C LYS A 282 28.50 -7.21 6.83
N ILE A 283 28.38 -8.53 6.83
CA ILE A 283 28.55 -9.33 8.05
C ILE A 283 29.96 -9.12 8.63
N ALA A 284 30.99 -9.23 7.80
CA ALA A 284 32.37 -9.09 8.23
C ALA A 284 32.68 -7.70 8.83
N GLU A 285 32.02 -6.66 8.32
CA GLU A 285 32.14 -5.29 8.82
C GLU A 285 31.36 -5.05 10.13
N PHE A 286 30.09 -5.47 10.17
CA PHE A 286 29.16 -5.04 11.22
C PHE A 286 29.03 -6.02 12.38
N ARG A 287 29.04 -7.34 12.12
CA ARG A 287 28.81 -8.36 13.15
C ARG A 287 29.70 -8.19 14.40
N PRO A 288 31.01 -7.89 14.29
CA PRO A 288 31.86 -7.70 15.47
C PRO A 288 31.39 -6.57 16.40
N ARG A 289 30.69 -5.56 15.87
CA ARG A 289 30.15 -4.44 16.67
C ARG A 289 28.95 -4.88 17.53
N PHE A 290 28.14 -5.82 17.03
CA PHE A 290 27.03 -6.41 17.78
C PHE A 290 27.56 -7.33 18.89
N GLU A 291 28.59 -8.14 18.59
CA GLU A 291 29.27 -8.98 19.59
C GLU A 291 29.90 -8.13 20.71
N GLU A 292 30.56 -7.02 20.36
CA GLU A 292 31.14 -6.10 21.34
C GLU A 292 30.08 -5.41 22.20
N ALA A 293 28.99 -4.93 21.58
CA ALA A 293 27.88 -4.32 22.31
C ALA A 293 27.22 -5.30 23.28
N GLU A 294 27.02 -6.55 22.86
CA GLU A 294 26.47 -7.61 23.69
C GLU A 294 27.41 -7.97 24.85
N ALA A 295 28.69 -8.22 24.57
CA ALA A 295 29.68 -8.57 25.59
C ALA A 295 29.82 -7.50 26.68
N ASN A 296 29.63 -6.23 26.30
CA ASN A 296 29.69 -5.09 27.21
C ASN A 296 28.35 -4.71 27.85
N ASN A 297 27.23 -5.34 27.47
CA ASN A 297 25.87 -4.91 27.81
C ASN A 297 25.62 -3.43 27.48
N ASP A 298 26.06 -2.98 26.30
CA ASP A 298 25.98 -1.60 25.86
C ASP A 298 24.86 -1.42 24.81
N PRO A 299 23.64 -1.03 25.23
CA PRO A 299 22.54 -0.81 24.30
C PRO A 299 22.79 0.37 23.36
N THR A 300 23.61 1.35 23.75
CA THR A 300 23.91 2.50 22.87
C THR A 300 24.82 2.08 21.72
N ALA A 301 25.85 1.29 22.01
CA ALA A 301 26.71 0.72 20.98
C ALA A 301 25.94 -0.16 19.99
N TYR A 302 24.98 -0.95 20.48
CA TYR A 302 24.07 -1.74 19.65
C TYR A 302 23.23 -0.85 18.72
N LEU A 303 22.56 0.18 19.24
CA LEU A 303 21.73 1.08 18.44
C LEU A 303 22.54 1.82 17.36
N ILE A 304 23.78 2.23 17.69
CA ILE A 304 24.69 2.86 16.72
C ILE A 304 25.14 1.85 15.65
N ALA A 305 25.43 0.60 16.02
CA ALA A 305 25.77 -0.45 15.05
C ALA A 305 24.60 -0.74 14.10
N LEU A 306 23.38 -0.80 14.63
CA LEU A 306 22.17 -1.02 13.86
C LEU A 306 21.87 0.15 12.90
N ARG A 307 22.01 1.40 13.36
CA ARG A 307 21.93 2.59 12.51
C ARG A 307 22.96 2.54 11.37
N ASP A 308 24.22 2.28 11.69
CA ASP A 308 25.28 2.32 10.68
C ASP A 308 25.10 1.19 9.66
N PHE A 309 24.63 0.02 10.09
CA PHE A 309 24.29 -1.08 9.19
C PHE A 309 23.18 -0.67 8.22
N THR A 310 22.06 -0.12 8.70
CA THR A 310 20.95 0.30 7.84
C THR A 310 21.36 1.43 6.90
N TRP A 311 22.14 2.40 7.36
CA TRP A 311 22.71 3.47 6.53
C TRP A 311 23.68 2.98 5.45
N SER A 312 24.23 1.78 5.63
CA SER A 312 25.16 1.18 4.67
C SER A 312 24.47 0.54 3.47
N ILE A 313 23.14 0.43 3.48
CA ILE A 313 22.31 -0.07 2.39
C ILE A 313 21.78 1.13 1.62
N PRO A 314 22.16 1.36 0.35
CA PRO A 314 21.85 2.58 -0.40
C PRO A 314 20.42 2.56 -0.95
N ASP A 315 19.43 2.54 -0.05
CA ASP A 315 18.00 2.50 -0.37
C ASP A 315 17.23 3.36 0.64
N GLY A 316 16.53 4.39 0.15
CA GLY A 316 15.82 5.36 0.99
C GLY A 316 14.63 4.78 1.77
N HIS A 317 14.15 3.58 1.44
CA HIS A 317 13.15 2.89 2.25
C HIS A 317 13.74 2.21 3.48
N VAL A 318 15.02 1.84 3.45
CA VAL A 318 15.68 1.19 4.57
C VAL A 318 15.81 2.19 5.70
N SER A 319 15.27 1.86 6.87
CA SER A 319 15.35 2.74 8.03
C SER A 319 15.58 1.96 9.32
N GLY A 320 16.22 2.63 10.28
CA GLY A 320 16.65 2.03 11.53
C GLY A 320 16.19 2.81 12.78
N PRO A 321 16.91 2.64 13.92
CA PRO A 321 16.42 3.00 15.25
C PRO A 321 16.49 4.51 15.57
N PHE A 322 16.08 5.38 14.65
CA PHE A 322 16.26 6.83 14.75
C PHE A 322 15.69 7.42 16.04
N ARG A 323 14.53 6.93 16.48
CA ARG A 323 13.84 7.43 17.68
C ARG A 323 14.65 7.21 18.95
N SER A 324 15.36 6.09 19.04
CA SER A 324 16.13 5.71 20.24
C SER A 324 17.50 6.39 20.32
N ILE A 325 17.94 7.03 19.23
CA ILE A 325 19.19 7.81 19.16
C ILE A 325 18.93 9.31 18.91
N ILE A 326 17.70 9.78 19.16
CA ILE A 326 17.30 11.16 18.88
C ILE A 326 18.14 12.18 19.65
N ASP A 327 18.59 11.86 20.87
CA ASP A 327 19.44 12.74 21.67
C ASP A 327 20.80 12.95 21.01
N GLN A 328 21.37 11.92 20.38
CA GLN A 328 22.61 12.03 19.62
C GLN A 328 22.41 12.91 18.39
N PHE A 329 21.32 12.69 17.65
CA PHE A 329 20.94 13.57 16.53
C PHE A 329 20.84 15.03 16.97
N GLN A 330 20.11 15.31 18.06
CA GLN A 330 19.94 16.66 18.58
C GLN A 330 21.25 17.29 19.04
N PHE A 331 22.15 16.50 19.63
CA PHE A 331 23.47 16.98 20.03
C PHE A 331 24.34 17.32 18.81
N GLU A 332 24.47 16.38 17.87
CA GLU A 332 25.34 16.54 16.70
C GLU A 332 24.83 17.58 15.71
N THR A 333 23.52 17.80 15.68
CA THR A 333 22.89 18.72 14.73
C THR A 333 22.30 19.97 15.38
N GLY A 334 22.44 20.16 16.69
CA GLY A 334 21.76 21.22 17.44
C GLY A 334 22.27 22.64 17.16
N GLY A 335 23.52 22.76 16.70
CA GLY A 335 24.15 24.03 16.31
C GLY A 335 24.10 24.27 14.80
N GLY A 336 23.92 25.54 14.41
CA GLY A 336 23.97 26.00 13.03
C GLY A 336 24.70 27.33 12.89
N LEU A 337 25.08 27.67 11.65
CA LEU A 337 25.77 28.93 11.32
C LEU A 337 24.79 30.07 10.95
N GLY A 338 23.47 29.88 11.09
CA GLY A 338 22.49 30.89 10.71
C GLY A 338 22.38 31.12 9.20
N MET A 339 22.72 30.11 8.39
CA MET A 339 22.59 30.16 6.94
C MET A 339 22.20 28.79 6.38
N ALA A 340 21.39 28.79 5.31
CA ALA A 340 21.21 27.61 4.46
C ALA A 340 21.91 27.85 3.12
N ILE A 341 22.38 26.76 2.51
CA ILE A 341 23.11 26.79 1.24
C ILE A 341 22.42 25.95 0.18
N ARG A 342 22.65 26.30 -1.08
CA ARG A 342 22.21 25.54 -2.24
C ARG A 342 23.29 25.50 -3.30
N GLU A 343 23.43 24.35 -3.94
CA GLU A 343 24.26 24.20 -5.14
C GLU A 343 23.44 24.58 -6.38
N LEU A 344 24.00 25.48 -7.18
CA LEU A 344 23.47 25.89 -8.47
C LEU A 344 23.89 24.90 -9.57
N ASP A 345 23.19 24.94 -10.69
CA ASP A 345 23.53 24.14 -11.88
C ASP A 345 24.93 24.46 -12.46
N ASP A 346 25.48 25.65 -12.16
CA ASP A 346 26.84 26.04 -12.56
C ASP A 346 27.94 25.55 -11.59
N GLY A 347 27.56 24.83 -10.53
CA GLY A 347 28.45 24.24 -9.53
C GLY A 347 28.81 25.16 -8.37
N ARG A 348 28.37 26.41 -8.35
CA ARG A 348 28.56 27.29 -7.19
C ARG A 348 27.64 26.88 -6.05
N VAL A 349 28.16 26.98 -4.81
CA VAL A 349 27.39 26.76 -3.59
C VAL A 349 27.11 28.12 -2.96
N ILE A 350 25.86 28.56 -3.01
CA ILE A 350 25.46 29.89 -2.55
C ILE A 350 24.59 29.84 -1.30
N VAL A 351 24.59 30.91 -0.54
CA VAL A 351 23.68 31.12 0.59
C VAL A 351 22.29 31.51 0.06
N ASN A 352 21.28 30.70 0.31
CA ASN A 352 19.89 30.98 -0.10
C ASN A 352 18.95 31.29 1.08
N PHE A 353 19.48 31.31 2.30
CA PHE A 353 18.77 31.79 3.49
C PHE A 353 19.77 32.29 4.53
N LEU A 354 19.38 33.35 5.26
CA LEU A 354 20.10 33.87 6.42
C LEU A 354 19.13 34.08 7.58
N THR A 355 19.50 33.60 8.76
CA THR A 355 18.84 33.95 10.01
C THR A 355 19.19 35.39 10.37
N PRO A 356 18.22 36.29 10.59
CA PRO A 356 18.49 37.65 11.03
C PRO A 356 19.24 37.68 12.37
N GLY A 357 20.35 38.41 12.43
CA GLY A 357 21.26 38.40 13.57
C GLY A 357 21.98 37.06 13.78
N GLY A 358 22.01 36.18 12.79
CA GLY A 358 22.68 34.88 12.87
C GLY A 358 24.22 34.97 12.80
N PRO A 359 24.94 33.88 13.08
CA PRO A 359 26.41 33.85 13.03
C PRO A 359 27.00 34.21 11.66
N ALA A 360 26.37 33.78 10.56
CA ALA A 360 26.79 34.11 9.20
C ALA A 360 26.66 35.62 8.89
N GLU A 361 25.52 36.23 9.23
CA GLU A 361 25.31 37.67 9.03
C GLU A 361 26.30 38.51 9.86
N HIS A 362 26.59 38.10 11.10
CA HIS A 362 27.55 38.78 11.97
C HIS A 362 28.98 38.87 11.42
N ILE A 363 29.39 37.88 10.62
CA ILE A 363 30.69 37.88 9.94
C ILE A 363 30.65 38.52 8.55
N GLY A 364 29.50 39.08 8.16
CA GLY A 364 29.32 39.85 6.93
C GLY A 364 28.88 39.04 5.71
N ILE A 365 28.41 37.79 5.88
CA ILE A 365 27.85 37.01 4.78
C ILE A 365 26.51 37.63 4.35
N GLU A 366 26.35 37.83 3.05
CA GLU A 366 25.13 38.33 2.42
C GLU A 366 24.34 37.20 1.75
N LEU A 367 23.03 37.39 1.56
CA LEU A 367 22.22 36.46 0.77
C LEU A 367 22.77 36.40 -0.66
N GLY A 368 22.91 35.18 -1.22
CA GLY A 368 23.56 34.95 -2.51
C GLY A 368 25.09 34.85 -2.46
N ALA A 369 25.71 34.96 -1.27
CA ALA A 369 27.15 34.77 -1.15
C ALA A 369 27.57 33.34 -1.53
N GLU A 370 28.66 33.20 -2.30
CA GLU A 370 29.27 31.92 -2.60
C GLU A 370 30.10 31.46 -1.41
N ILE A 371 29.82 30.27 -0.88
CA ILE A 371 30.65 29.62 0.13
C ILE A 371 31.75 28.84 -0.61
N VAL A 372 33.01 29.15 -0.32
CA VAL A 372 34.16 28.53 -1.00
C VAL A 372 34.74 27.42 -0.15
N ALA A 373 34.87 27.64 1.17
CA ALA A 373 35.48 26.69 2.09
C ALA A 373 35.00 26.87 3.53
N LEU A 374 35.00 25.77 4.29
CA LEU A 374 34.91 25.77 5.75
C LEU A 374 36.15 25.10 6.32
N ASN A 375 36.74 25.64 7.38
CA ASN A 375 37.91 25.09 8.06
C ASN A 375 39.09 24.80 7.11
N ASN A 376 39.28 25.67 6.10
CA ASN A 376 40.26 25.54 5.02
C ASN A 376 40.06 24.34 4.06
N GLN A 377 38.93 23.65 4.12
CA GLN A 377 38.55 22.61 3.17
C GLN A 377 37.52 23.13 2.17
N PRO A 378 37.66 22.85 0.86
CA PRO A 378 36.68 23.24 -0.14
C PRO A 378 35.28 22.75 0.23
N ILE A 379 34.27 23.62 0.12
CA ILE A 379 32.91 23.26 0.56
C ILE A 379 32.35 22.04 -0.19
N GLY A 380 32.67 21.90 -1.48
CA GLY A 380 32.21 20.77 -2.30
C GLY A 380 32.70 19.42 -1.76
N GLU A 381 33.95 19.35 -1.28
CA GLU A 381 34.53 18.15 -0.68
C GLU A 381 33.87 17.85 0.68
N LEU A 382 33.65 18.88 1.50
CA LEU A 382 32.96 18.74 2.78
C LEU A 382 31.53 18.23 2.61
N ILE A 383 30.78 18.76 1.64
CA ILE A 383 29.44 18.29 1.32
C ILE A 383 29.51 16.80 0.94
N SER A 384 30.40 16.40 0.02
CA SER A 384 30.52 15.00 -0.42
C SER A 384 30.89 14.03 0.70
N ASN A 385 31.68 14.49 1.69
CA ASN A 385 32.10 13.69 2.84
C ASN A 385 31.10 13.73 4.01
N THR A 386 30.08 14.59 3.95
CA THR A 386 29.03 14.64 4.97
C THR A 386 28.18 13.38 4.89
N VAL A 387 27.92 12.75 6.03
CA VAL A 387 26.92 11.68 6.17
C VAL A 387 25.66 12.30 6.77
N PRO A 388 24.59 12.47 5.98
CA PRO A 388 23.34 13.04 6.49
C PRO A 388 22.71 12.15 7.55
N TRP A 389 22.13 12.76 8.58
CA TRP A 389 21.35 12.04 9.59
C TRP A 389 20.01 11.47 9.05
N SER A 390 19.62 11.87 7.83
CA SER A 390 18.48 11.35 7.09
C SER A 390 18.85 10.21 6.12
N SER A 391 20.08 9.67 6.20
CA SER A 391 20.49 8.49 5.43
C SER A 391 19.65 7.25 5.79
N PRO A 392 19.62 6.22 4.93
CA PRO A 392 20.18 6.12 3.57
C PRO A 392 19.34 6.78 2.46
N PHE A 393 19.84 6.72 1.21
CA PHE A 393 19.17 7.29 0.03
C PHE A 393 19.32 6.36 -1.18
N SER A 394 18.28 6.29 -2.01
CA SER A 394 18.33 5.56 -3.29
C SER A 394 19.00 6.36 -4.41
N THR A 395 18.96 7.70 -4.35
CA THR A 395 19.41 8.58 -5.43
C THR A 395 20.47 9.58 -4.97
N GLU A 396 21.43 9.89 -5.87
CA GLU A 396 22.54 10.79 -5.56
C GLU A 396 22.07 12.25 -5.41
N HIS A 397 21.07 12.72 -6.17
CA HIS A 397 20.56 14.07 -6.00
C HIS A 397 19.90 14.25 -4.63
N THR A 398 19.10 13.29 -4.16
CA THR A 398 18.49 13.34 -2.83
C THR A 398 19.56 13.34 -1.75
N ARG A 399 20.56 12.45 -1.85
CA ARG A 399 21.72 12.43 -0.95
C ARG A 399 22.43 13.78 -0.92
N ARG A 400 22.76 14.35 -2.09
CA ARG A 400 23.49 15.62 -2.22
C ARG A 400 22.73 16.78 -1.57
N LEU A 401 21.41 16.82 -1.73
CA LEU A 401 20.56 17.82 -1.10
C LEU A 401 20.52 17.69 0.43
N GLN A 402 20.50 16.47 0.94
CA GLN A 402 20.61 16.25 2.38
C GLN A 402 22.03 16.58 2.89
N GLN A 403 23.08 16.28 2.14
CA GLN A 403 24.45 16.69 2.51
C GLN A 403 24.58 18.22 2.62
N LEU A 404 24.01 18.98 1.68
CA LEU A 404 23.95 20.45 1.76
C LEU A 404 23.23 20.94 3.02
N ARG A 405 22.18 20.23 3.44
CA ARG A 405 21.42 20.53 4.67
C ARG A 405 22.21 20.24 5.95
N TYR A 406 23.01 19.18 5.97
CA TYR A 406 23.71 18.71 7.18
C TYR A 406 25.14 19.23 7.33
N VAL A 407 25.83 19.63 6.26
CA VAL A 407 27.24 20.08 6.31
C VAL A 407 27.47 21.31 7.21
N LEU A 408 26.41 22.10 7.44
CA LEU A 408 26.44 23.30 8.28
C LEU A 408 25.99 23.04 9.73
N ARG A 409 25.77 21.78 10.11
CA ARG A 409 25.30 21.38 11.43
C ARG A 409 26.43 20.79 12.27
N SER A 410 26.42 21.09 13.56
CA SER A 410 27.39 20.62 14.55
C SER A 410 26.86 20.80 15.96
N PRO A 411 27.53 20.27 17.01
CA PRO A 411 27.26 20.70 18.38
C PRO A 411 27.37 22.22 18.55
N VAL A 412 26.56 22.79 19.45
CA VAL A 412 26.57 24.22 19.76
C VAL A 412 27.94 24.65 20.30
N GLY A 413 28.45 25.78 19.82
CA GLY A 413 29.76 26.31 20.20
C GLY A 413 30.94 25.74 19.39
N THR A 414 30.68 25.01 18.31
CA THR A 414 31.73 24.54 17.39
C THR A 414 32.25 25.74 16.60
N GLU A 415 33.55 25.98 16.63
CA GLU A 415 34.21 27.08 15.91
C GLU A 415 34.41 26.73 14.43
N TYR A 416 34.19 27.71 13.57
CA TYR A 416 34.32 27.60 12.11
C TYR A 416 35.14 28.74 11.54
N LEU A 417 36.01 28.41 10.59
CA LEU A 417 36.62 29.37 9.69
C LEU A 417 35.90 29.32 8.33
N VAL A 418 35.10 30.34 8.02
CA VAL A 418 34.29 30.39 6.80
C VAL A 418 34.98 31.26 5.76
N THR A 419 35.15 30.75 4.54
CA THR A 419 35.63 31.51 3.38
C THR A 419 34.50 31.68 2.37
N TYR A 420 34.16 32.92 2.05
CA TYR A 420 33.01 33.26 1.21
C TYR A 420 33.27 34.44 0.26
N ILE A 421 32.45 34.60 -0.77
CA ILE A 421 32.46 35.72 -1.73
C ILE A 421 31.05 36.31 -1.79
N ASN A 422 30.84 37.53 -1.29
CA ASN A 422 29.53 38.20 -1.37
C ASN A 422 29.19 38.62 -2.82
N PRO A 423 27.89 38.79 -3.14
CA PRO A 423 27.45 39.24 -4.46
C PRO A 423 28.17 40.52 -4.94
N GLY A 424 28.58 40.53 -6.21
CA GLY A 424 29.30 41.66 -6.81
C GLY A 424 30.73 41.86 -6.30
N ARG A 425 31.30 40.89 -5.57
CA ARG A 425 32.72 40.85 -5.16
C ARG A 425 33.45 39.74 -5.92
N PHE A 426 34.78 39.86 -5.97
CA PHE A 426 35.67 38.87 -6.62
C PHE A 426 36.76 38.33 -5.70
N THR A 427 36.92 38.91 -4.50
CA THR A 427 37.95 38.52 -3.54
C THR A 427 37.29 37.78 -2.38
N PRO A 428 37.71 36.54 -2.08
CA PRO A 428 37.21 35.81 -0.91
C PRO A 428 37.54 36.52 0.39
N VAL A 429 36.59 36.48 1.32
CA VAL A 429 36.75 36.90 2.72
C VAL A 429 36.76 35.65 3.58
N THR A 430 37.67 35.61 4.55
CA THR A 430 37.77 34.52 5.53
C THR A 430 37.53 35.09 6.93
N ALA A 431 36.57 34.54 7.67
CA ALA A 431 36.20 35.00 9.00
C ALA A 431 35.90 33.83 9.95
N ASN A 432 36.16 34.05 11.25
CA ASN A 432 35.82 33.10 12.31
C ASN A 432 34.38 33.33 12.79
N THR A 433 33.66 32.25 13.03
CA THR A 433 32.35 32.25 13.67
C THR A 433 32.18 30.96 14.48
N ALA A 434 31.08 30.83 15.22
CA ALA A 434 30.76 29.61 15.93
C ALA A 434 29.30 29.21 15.67
N SER A 435 29.02 27.91 15.70
CA SER A 435 27.66 27.41 15.63
C SER A 435 26.89 27.83 16.89
N VAL A 436 25.64 28.25 16.71
CA VAL A 436 24.73 28.60 17.81
C VAL A 436 23.48 27.74 17.74
N ALA A 437 22.71 27.68 18.84
CA ALA A 437 21.43 26.98 18.86
C ALA A 437 20.43 27.72 17.94
N GLU A 438 20.41 27.33 16.67
CA GLU A 438 19.66 27.96 15.59
C GLU A 438 19.15 26.85 14.67
N SER A 439 17.85 26.83 14.41
CA SER A 439 17.17 25.76 13.66
C SER A 439 16.37 26.26 12.46
N GLU A 440 16.26 27.56 12.24
CA GLU A 440 15.55 28.18 11.13
C GLU A 440 16.21 27.82 9.79
N SER A 441 17.54 27.89 9.69
CA SER A 441 18.30 27.51 8.50
C SER A 441 18.13 26.02 8.14
N PHE A 442 18.08 25.18 9.17
CA PHE A 442 17.86 23.75 9.02
C PHE A 442 16.41 23.40 8.63
N SER A 443 15.45 24.20 9.13
CA SER A 443 14.03 24.07 8.79
C SER A 443 13.75 24.60 7.38
N PHE A 444 14.41 25.67 6.97
CA PHE A 444 14.31 26.25 5.64
C PHE A 444 14.77 25.29 4.53
N SER A 445 15.81 24.50 4.81
CA SER A 445 16.34 23.51 3.87
C SER A 445 15.59 22.17 3.88
N SER A 446 14.56 22.02 4.73
CA SER A 446 13.72 20.82 4.78
C SER A 446 12.84 20.70 3.54
N PHE A 447 12.68 19.50 3.01
CA PHE A 447 11.69 19.23 1.96
C PHE A 447 10.25 19.42 2.44
N ASN A 448 10.01 19.26 3.75
CA ASN A 448 8.72 19.50 4.40
C ASN A 448 8.54 20.95 4.86
N ARG A 449 9.36 21.90 4.36
CA ARG A 449 9.21 23.31 4.72
C ARG A 449 7.80 23.80 4.39
N GLY A 450 7.19 24.52 5.33
CA GLY A 450 5.87 25.12 5.14
C GLY A 450 4.70 24.18 5.37
N ARG A 451 4.95 22.90 5.66
CA ARG A 451 3.90 21.97 6.08
C ARG A 451 3.31 22.38 7.43
N SER A 452 2.00 22.16 7.56
CA SER A 452 1.28 22.30 8.81
C SER A 452 0.70 20.96 9.26
N ILE A 453 0.38 20.83 10.55
CA ILE A 453 -0.15 19.58 11.10
C ILE A 453 -1.64 19.38 10.80
N ASP A 454 -2.31 20.44 10.36
CA ASP A 454 -3.75 20.53 10.12
C ASP A 454 -4.09 20.57 8.62
N GLU A 455 -3.11 20.36 7.74
CA GLU A 455 -3.35 20.23 6.31
C GLU A 455 -4.16 18.94 6.02
N LEU A 456 -5.10 19.02 5.08
CA LEU A 456 -5.85 17.84 4.63
C LEU A 456 -4.98 16.98 3.70
N PRO A 457 -5.27 15.66 3.55
CA PRO A 457 -4.49 14.81 2.63
C PRO A 457 -4.54 15.32 1.18
N VAL A 458 -5.64 15.98 0.79
CA VAL A 458 -5.84 16.65 -0.50
C VAL A 458 -6.42 18.05 -0.27
N GLU A 459 -5.76 19.06 -0.81
CA GLU A 459 -6.24 20.45 -0.78
C GLU A 459 -6.25 21.02 -2.19
N PHE A 460 -7.38 21.57 -2.65
CA PHE A 460 -7.50 22.11 -4.00
C PHE A 460 -8.12 23.52 -4.01
N GLU A 461 -7.70 24.30 -5.00
CA GLU A 461 -8.21 25.64 -5.29
C GLU A 461 -8.21 25.92 -6.80
N MET A 462 -8.83 27.02 -7.21
CA MET A 462 -8.71 27.54 -8.58
C MET A 462 -7.70 28.68 -8.58
N LEU A 463 -6.85 28.74 -9.59
CA LEU A 463 -5.91 29.84 -9.74
C LEU A 463 -6.65 31.11 -10.19
N ASP A 464 -6.26 32.26 -9.65
CA ASP A 464 -6.94 33.55 -9.92
C ASP A 464 -6.61 34.11 -11.31
N ASP A 465 -5.37 33.93 -11.77
CA ASP A 465 -4.86 34.57 -12.99
C ASP A 465 -4.99 33.71 -14.26
N VAL A 466 -5.22 32.41 -14.10
CA VAL A 466 -5.35 31.42 -15.19
C VAL A 466 -6.50 30.46 -14.90
N PRO A 467 -7.21 29.94 -15.92
CA PRO A 467 -8.38 29.09 -15.71
C PRO A 467 -7.98 27.63 -15.39
N PHE A 468 -7.05 27.43 -14.46
CA PHE A 468 -6.58 26.10 -14.06
C PHE A 468 -6.90 25.81 -12.60
N GLY A 469 -7.16 24.55 -12.30
CA GLY A 469 -7.16 24.05 -10.93
C GLY A 469 -5.74 23.85 -10.43
N TYR A 470 -5.55 23.98 -9.13
CA TYR A 470 -4.33 23.59 -8.42
C TYR A 470 -4.71 22.69 -7.25
N VAL A 471 -4.04 21.55 -7.12
CA VAL A 471 -4.26 20.59 -6.04
C VAL A 471 -2.94 20.15 -5.43
N ARG A 472 -2.87 20.10 -4.11
CA ARG A 472 -1.78 19.49 -3.35
C ARG A 472 -2.25 18.13 -2.86
N ILE A 473 -1.48 17.08 -3.14
CA ILE A 473 -1.65 15.78 -2.50
C ILE A 473 -0.50 15.64 -1.51
N LEU A 474 -0.80 15.59 -0.22
CA LEU A 474 0.23 15.64 0.82
C LEU A 474 0.69 14.25 1.28
N SER A 475 -0.17 13.24 1.18
CA SER A 475 0.17 11.89 1.65
C SER A 475 -0.76 10.89 0.99
N PHE A 476 -0.24 9.69 0.70
CA PHE A 476 -1.04 8.50 0.41
C PHE A 476 -1.13 7.57 1.63
N SER A 477 -0.69 8.02 2.81
CA SER A 477 -0.66 7.25 4.06
C SER A 477 -1.59 7.84 5.14
N ASP A 478 -2.47 8.76 4.76
CA ASP A 478 -3.48 9.35 5.65
C ASP A 478 -4.77 8.51 5.60
N ASN A 479 -5.92 9.07 5.95
CA ASN A 479 -7.22 8.45 5.82
C ASN A 479 -7.60 8.26 4.34
N ASP A 480 -7.64 7.01 3.87
CA ASP A 480 -7.89 6.67 2.46
C ASP A 480 -9.24 7.21 1.98
N LEU A 481 -10.31 7.00 2.76
CA LEU A 481 -11.67 7.44 2.40
C LEU A 481 -11.77 8.96 2.28
N LEU A 482 -11.22 9.69 3.26
CA LEU A 482 -11.20 11.16 3.20
C LEU A 482 -10.42 11.66 1.98
N THR A 483 -9.30 11.01 1.67
CA THR A 483 -8.45 11.32 0.51
C THR A 483 -9.25 11.15 -0.78
N VAL A 484 -9.92 10.01 -0.97
CA VAL A 484 -10.78 9.75 -2.13
C VAL A 484 -11.94 10.74 -2.22
N GLN A 485 -12.63 11.02 -1.12
CA GLN A 485 -13.77 11.96 -1.13
C GLN A 485 -13.37 13.39 -1.52
N LEU A 486 -12.22 13.86 -1.03
CA LEU A 486 -11.68 15.17 -1.42
C LEU A 486 -11.24 15.18 -2.88
N TRP A 487 -10.63 14.10 -3.35
CA TRP A 487 -10.22 13.91 -4.73
C TRP A 487 -11.39 13.88 -5.71
N GLU A 488 -12.39 13.03 -5.47
CA GLU A 488 -13.60 12.95 -6.31
C GLU A 488 -14.36 14.27 -6.31
N ARG A 489 -14.47 14.95 -5.16
CA ARG A 489 -15.08 16.28 -5.10
C ARG A 489 -14.36 17.29 -5.97
N MET A 490 -13.03 17.27 -5.99
CA MET A 490 -12.24 18.14 -6.87
C MET A 490 -12.53 17.79 -8.34
N ILE A 491 -12.41 16.52 -8.73
CA ILE A 491 -12.63 16.07 -10.12
C ILE A 491 -14.04 16.45 -10.60
N ASP A 492 -15.06 16.19 -9.80
CA ASP A 492 -16.45 16.59 -10.10
C ASP A 492 -16.57 18.11 -10.29
N THR A 493 -15.88 18.89 -9.45
CA THR A 493 -15.87 20.36 -9.57
C THR A 493 -15.19 20.80 -10.87
N LEU A 494 -14.06 20.21 -11.24
CA LEU A 494 -13.35 20.51 -12.48
C LEU A 494 -14.21 20.19 -13.71
N ASN A 495 -14.81 18.99 -13.74
CA ASN A 495 -15.68 18.53 -14.83
C ASN A 495 -16.94 19.38 -14.98
N GLN A 496 -17.64 19.67 -13.88
CA GLN A 496 -18.88 20.47 -13.90
C GLN A 496 -18.66 21.91 -14.36
N ASN A 497 -17.47 22.47 -14.11
CA ASN A 497 -17.13 23.84 -14.50
C ASN A 497 -16.32 23.91 -15.80
N GLY A 498 -16.02 22.77 -16.43
CA GLY A 498 -15.26 22.71 -17.68
C GLY A 498 -13.86 23.31 -17.53
N ILE A 499 -13.18 23.06 -16.40
CA ILE A 499 -11.85 23.60 -16.14
C ILE A 499 -10.84 22.94 -17.09
N PRO A 500 -10.15 23.71 -17.96
CA PRO A 500 -9.34 23.15 -19.03
C PRO A 500 -8.01 22.53 -18.60
N GLY A 501 -7.49 22.88 -17.41
CA GLY A 501 -6.24 22.29 -16.93
C GLY A 501 -6.14 22.18 -15.41
N LEU A 502 -5.28 21.28 -14.95
CA LEU A 502 -5.03 20.98 -13.54
C LEU A 502 -3.52 20.87 -13.27
N ILE A 503 -3.06 21.51 -12.21
CA ILE A 503 -1.71 21.36 -11.67
C ILE A 503 -1.77 20.57 -10.37
N ILE A 504 -1.05 19.45 -10.31
CA ILE A 504 -1.00 18.53 -9.17
C ILE A 504 0.37 18.67 -8.50
N ASP A 505 0.41 19.15 -7.27
CA ASP A 505 1.63 19.33 -6.50
C ASP A 505 1.91 18.15 -5.59
N MET A 506 2.96 17.41 -5.95
CA MET A 506 3.43 16.19 -5.29
C MET A 506 4.75 16.41 -4.55
N ARG A 507 5.28 17.64 -4.54
CA ARG A 507 6.66 17.93 -4.08
C ARG A 507 6.90 17.60 -2.61
N GLN A 508 5.85 17.49 -1.81
CA GLN A 508 5.92 17.17 -0.38
C GLN A 508 5.35 15.79 -0.03
N ASN A 509 4.90 14.99 -1.00
CA ASN A 509 4.24 13.70 -0.74
C ASN A 509 5.24 12.56 -0.55
N GLY A 510 5.38 12.05 0.68
CA GLY A 510 6.31 10.95 0.99
C GLY A 510 5.84 9.54 0.60
N GLY A 511 4.67 9.40 -0.02
CA GLY A 511 4.11 8.10 -0.41
C GLY A 511 3.04 7.58 0.55
N GLY A 512 2.90 6.25 0.62
CA GLY A 512 1.84 5.55 1.34
C GLY A 512 1.27 4.38 0.52
N SER A 513 -0.05 4.29 0.40
CA SER A 513 -0.75 3.27 -0.37
C SER A 513 -0.49 3.44 -1.87
N GLY A 514 0.22 2.47 -2.47
CA GLY A 514 0.44 2.40 -3.92
C GLY A 514 -0.88 2.19 -4.68
N PHE A 515 -1.80 1.39 -4.11
CA PHE A 515 -3.14 1.21 -4.64
C PHE A 515 -3.89 2.55 -4.75
N LEU A 516 -3.85 3.38 -3.71
CA LEU A 516 -4.53 4.67 -3.72
C LEU A 516 -3.92 5.62 -4.77
N ALA A 517 -2.60 5.59 -4.93
CA ALA A 517 -1.91 6.33 -5.99
C ALA A 517 -2.39 5.90 -7.39
N ASP A 518 -2.42 4.60 -7.68
CA ASP A 518 -2.86 4.09 -8.98
C ASP A 518 -4.35 4.39 -9.23
N ALA A 519 -5.20 4.19 -8.22
CA ALA A 519 -6.63 4.46 -8.30
C ALA A 519 -6.93 5.96 -8.53
N MET A 520 -6.17 6.87 -7.91
CA MET A 520 -6.33 8.31 -8.13
C MET A 520 -5.78 8.74 -9.50
N ALA A 521 -4.70 8.13 -10.00
CA ALA A 521 -4.17 8.38 -11.33
C ALA A 521 -5.15 7.91 -12.43
N ALA A 522 -5.88 6.80 -12.21
CA ALA A 522 -6.85 6.25 -13.17
C ALA A 522 -7.95 7.23 -13.61
N TYR A 523 -8.23 8.29 -12.84
CA TYR A 523 -9.18 9.35 -13.21
C TYR A 523 -8.79 10.14 -14.46
N PHE A 524 -7.52 10.05 -14.87
CA PHE A 524 -7.00 10.80 -16.00
C PHE A 524 -6.93 9.96 -17.29
N PHE A 525 -7.35 8.70 -17.27
CA PHE A 525 -7.25 7.77 -18.40
C PHE A 525 -8.63 7.29 -18.85
N ASP A 526 -8.75 6.92 -20.13
CA ASP A 526 -10.01 6.40 -20.72
C ASP A 526 -10.00 4.88 -20.92
N GLU A 527 -8.82 4.26 -20.85
CA GLU A 527 -8.60 2.83 -21.03
C GLU A 527 -7.76 2.25 -19.90
N GLU A 528 -7.98 0.97 -19.62
CA GLU A 528 -7.17 0.20 -18.67
C GLU A 528 -5.74 0.11 -19.20
N LEU A 529 -4.77 0.43 -18.34
CA LEU A 529 -3.34 0.30 -18.64
C LEU A 529 -2.69 -0.59 -17.60
N VAL A 530 -1.80 -1.45 -18.07
CA VAL A 530 -0.85 -2.17 -17.21
C VAL A 530 0.25 -1.20 -16.79
N LEU A 531 0.40 -1.04 -15.49
CA LEU A 531 1.39 -0.17 -14.87
C LEU A 531 2.70 -0.92 -14.63
N GLY A 532 2.58 -2.21 -14.28
CA GLY A 532 3.72 -3.04 -13.93
C GLY A 532 3.34 -4.25 -13.09
N ASN A 533 4.32 -4.73 -12.32
CA ASN A 533 4.15 -5.85 -11.40
C ASN A 533 5.14 -5.68 -10.22
N THR A 534 4.91 -6.37 -9.10
CA THR A 534 5.82 -6.38 -7.96
C THR A 534 6.23 -7.81 -7.63
N GLY A 535 7.51 -8.11 -7.83
CA GLY A 535 8.08 -9.40 -7.45
C GLY A 535 8.30 -9.48 -5.94
N ARG A 536 8.03 -10.64 -5.35
CA ARG A 536 8.30 -10.95 -3.92
C ARG A 536 9.18 -12.18 -3.82
N TYR A 537 10.02 -12.26 -2.79
CA TYR A 537 10.80 -13.47 -2.55
C TYR A 537 9.85 -14.64 -2.29
N ASN A 538 10.10 -15.76 -2.97
CA ASN A 538 9.30 -16.97 -2.83
C ASN A 538 10.22 -18.13 -2.44
N GLU A 539 9.86 -18.84 -1.35
CA GLU A 539 10.71 -19.88 -0.79
C GLU A 539 10.88 -21.10 -1.71
N GLU A 540 9.82 -21.49 -2.43
CA GLU A 540 9.83 -22.64 -3.36
C GLU A 540 10.85 -22.43 -4.49
N THR A 541 10.92 -21.21 -5.03
CA THR A 541 11.82 -20.86 -6.12
C THR A 541 13.20 -20.39 -5.65
N GLY A 542 13.30 -19.85 -4.44
CA GLY A 542 14.52 -19.23 -3.91
C GLY A 542 14.92 -17.93 -4.60
N ASP A 543 13.99 -17.28 -5.31
CA ASP A 543 14.18 -16.02 -6.04
C ASP A 543 12.92 -15.14 -5.95
N PHE A 544 12.96 -13.96 -6.54
CA PHE A 544 11.80 -13.08 -6.68
C PHE A 544 10.85 -13.62 -7.74
N PHE A 545 9.67 -14.03 -7.28
CA PHE A 545 8.57 -14.47 -8.14
C PHE A 545 7.66 -13.28 -8.46
N PHE A 546 7.36 -13.12 -9.76
CA PHE A 546 6.40 -12.15 -10.27
C PHE A 546 5.15 -12.92 -10.68
N ASP A 547 4.11 -12.86 -9.87
CA ASP A 547 2.86 -13.53 -10.21
C ASP A 547 2.15 -12.74 -11.34
N PRO A 548 1.86 -13.35 -12.51
CA PRO A 548 1.11 -12.68 -13.57
C PRO A 548 -0.27 -12.18 -13.13
N ARG A 549 -0.81 -12.73 -12.04
CA ARG A 549 -2.12 -12.40 -11.47
C ARG A 549 -2.09 -11.17 -10.57
N ASP A 550 -0.89 -10.75 -10.18
CA ASP A 550 -0.62 -9.53 -9.42
C ASP A 550 -0.24 -8.36 -10.36
N GLU A 551 -0.51 -8.49 -11.67
CA GLU A 551 -0.30 -7.41 -12.63
C GLU A 551 -1.09 -6.16 -12.19
N GLN A 552 -0.35 -5.06 -12.00
CA GLN A 552 -0.91 -3.80 -11.56
C GLN A 552 -1.52 -3.10 -12.76
N LYS A 553 -2.82 -2.82 -12.68
CA LYS A 553 -3.59 -2.21 -13.74
C LYS A 553 -4.53 -1.14 -13.22
N PHE A 554 -4.85 -0.16 -14.07
CA PHE A 554 -5.87 0.83 -13.71
C PHE A 554 -7.26 0.22 -13.63
N ILE A 555 -7.91 0.38 -12.48
CA ILE A 555 -9.34 0.17 -12.32
C ILE A 555 -10.02 1.54 -12.49
N LEU A 556 -10.62 1.75 -13.66
CA LEU A 556 -11.09 3.07 -14.07
C LEU A 556 -12.32 3.51 -13.26
N PRO A 557 -12.42 4.80 -12.88
CA PRO A 557 -13.67 5.34 -12.36
C PRO A 557 -14.73 5.39 -13.49
N SER A 558 -15.96 5.69 -13.07
CA SER A 558 -17.07 5.87 -14.01
C SER A 558 -16.73 6.94 -15.08
N PRO A 559 -17.20 6.78 -16.33
CA PRO A 559 -16.84 7.67 -17.43
C PRO A 559 -17.08 9.17 -17.14
N GLU A 560 -18.12 9.51 -16.39
CA GLU A 560 -18.45 10.88 -16.01
C GLU A 560 -17.49 11.50 -14.98
N ARG A 561 -16.74 10.67 -14.25
CA ARG A 561 -15.71 11.10 -13.29
C ARG A 561 -14.31 11.09 -13.88
N ARG A 562 -14.13 10.85 -15.17
CA ARG A 562 -12.82 10.96 -15.83
C ARG A 562 -12.54 12.43 -16.17
N TYR A 563 -11.31 12.88 -15.97
CA TYR A 563 -10.87 14.25 -16.27
C TYR A 563 -9.92 14.26 -17.48
N PHE A 564 -10.34 14.97 -18.54
CA PHE A 564 -9.62 15.04 -19.81
C PHE A 564 -8.95 16.39 -20.10
N GLY A 565 -8.94 17.32 -19.14
CA GLY A 565 -8.17 18.55 -19.27
C GLY A 565 -6.66 18.29 -19.24
N GLU A 566 -5.88 19.29 -19.62
CA GLU A 566 -4.42 19.21 -19.60
C GLU A 566 -3.88 19.14 -18.16
N VAL A 567 -2.88 18.30 -17.91
CA VAL A 567 -2.38 18.06 -16.54
C VAL A 567 -0.88 18.33 -16.46
N ALA A 568 -0.46 18.99 -15.39
CA ALA A 568 0.93 19.10 -14.99
C ALA A 568 1.11 18.56 -13.58
N VAL A 569 2.17 17.79 -13.32
CA VAL A 569 2.50 17.24 -12.00
C VAL A 569 3.82 17.85 -11.53
N LEU A 570 3.79 18.58 -10.41
CA LEU A 570 4.98 19.14 -9.79
C LEU A 570 5.65 18.08 -8.92
N VAL A 571 6.90 17.76 -9.20
CA VAL A 571 7.65 16.73 -8.49
C VAL A 571 8.92 17.30 -7.85
N GLY A 572 9.44 16.58 -6.86
CA GLY A 572 10.71 16.91 -6.23
C GLY A 572 11.22 15.79 -5.33
N PRO A 573 12.37 15.98 -4.68
CA PRO A 573 13.07 14.91 -3.95
C PRO A 573 12.36 14.37 -2.70
N ASN A 574 11.25 14.96 -2.27
CA ASN A 574 10.40 14.39 -1.22
C ASN A 574 9.32 13.46 -1.77
N CYS A 575 9.02 13.55 -3.07
CA CYS A 575 8.10 12.64 -3.73
C CYS A 575 8.71 11.24 -3.70
N ALA A 576 8.13 10.35 -2.92
CA ALA A 576 8.68 9.02 -2.66
C ALA A 576 7.60 7.93 -2.75
N SER A 577 7.99 6.70 -3.11
CA SER A 577 7.11 5.52 -3.07
C SER A 577 5.81 5.72 -3.87
N ALA A 578 4.62 5.58 -3.28
CA ALA A 578 3.32 5.83 -3.93
C ALA A 578 3.25 7.17 -4.71
N CYS A 579 3.94 8.21 -4.25
CA CYS A 579 4.06 9.47 -5.00
C CYS A 579 4.73 9.29 -6.37
N GLU A 580 5.74 8.45 -6.42
CA GLU A 580 6.51 8.15 -7.64
C GLU A 580 5.74 7.22 -8.57
N PHE A 581 4.98 6.26 -8.02
CA PHE A 581 4.07 5.43 -8.81
C PHE A 581 2.97 6.29 -9.47
N PHE A 582 2.32 7.19 -8.72
CA PHE A 582 1.40 8.18 -9.30
C PHE A 582 2.08 9.02 -10.40
N SER A 583 3.25 9.60 -10.08
CA SER A 583 3.95 10.48 -11.01
C SER A 583 4.40 9.76 -12.28
N TYR A 584 4.85 8.50 -12.16
CA TYR A 584 5.22 7.64 -13.29
C TYR A 584 3.99 7.29 -14.12
N ALA A 585 2.90 6.88 -13.48
CA ALA A 585 1.65 6.57 -14.17
C ALA A 585 1.17 7.75 -15.02
N MET A 586 1.31 8.98 -14.53
CA MET A 586 0.99 10.21 -15.27
C MET A 586 1.94 10.52 -16.45
N THR A 587 3.08 9.83 -16.58
CA THR A 587 3.92 9.91 -17.80
C THR A 587 3.41 9.01 -18.92
N LEU A 588 2.61 7.99 -18.59
CA LEU A 588 2.06 7.07 -19.58
C LEU A 588 1.16 7.84 -20.54
N GLN A 589 1.24 7.49 -21.83
CA GLN A 589 0.50 8.16 -22.91
C GLN A 589 0.73 9.69 -22.98
N ASP A 590 1.86 10.18 -22.46
CA ASP A 590 2.15 11.61 -22.31
C ASP A 590 1.05 12.36 -21.54
N ARG A 591 0.40 11.69 -20.57
CA ARG A 591 -0.82 12.21 -19.93
C ARG A 591 -0.60 13.53 -19.18
N ALA A 592 0.56 13.74 -18.59
CA ALA A 592 0.91 14.98 -17.92
C ALA A 592 2.34 15.45 -18.20
N GLN A 593 2.54 16.77 -18.10
CA GLN A 593 3.87 17.34 -18.00
C GLN A 593 4.41 17.15 -16.57
N ILE A 594 5.58 16.53 -16.42
CA ILE A 594 6.23 16.39 -15.12
C ILE A 594 7.20 17.55 -14.93
N VAL A 595 6.98 18.39 -13.93
CA VAL A 595 7.68 19.67 -13.76
C VAL A 595 8.44 19.69 -12.44
N GLY A 596 9.70 20.11 -12.46
CA GLY A 596 10.49 20.18 -11.22
C GLY A 596 11.95 20.59 -11.42
N HIS A 597 12.61 20.89 -10.31
CA HIS A 597 14.06 21.14 -10.29
C HIS A 597 14.88 19.85 -10.37
N TYR A 598 14.38 18.79 -9.72
CA TYR A 598 15.06 17.51 -9.54
C TYR A 598 14.08 16.37 -9.80
N PRO A 599 14.58 15.16 -10.11
CA PRO A 599 13.78 13.95 -10.03
C PRO A 599 13.23 13.71 -8.61
N THR A 600 12.28 12.79 -8.54
CA THR A 600 11.76 12.24 -7.28
C THR A 600 12.81 11.41 -6.52
N ALA A 601 12.46 10.87 -5.36
CA ALA A 601 13.41 10.28 -4.41
C ALA A 601 14.06 8.96 -4.90
N GLY A 602 13.38 8.21 -5.75
CA GLY A 602 13.82 6.95 -6.35
C GLY A 602 13.59 5.73 -5.46
N LEU A 603 12.47 5.66 -4.74
CA LEU A 603 12.08 4.63 -3.78
C LEU A 603 11.00 3.74 -4.42
N GLY A 604 11.41 2.86 -5.32
CA GLY A 604 10.53 2.12 -6.24
C GLY A 604 10.25 0.68 -5.81
N GLY A 605 9.81 0.46 -4.57
CA GLY A 605 9.49 -0.86 -4.05
C GLY A 605 8.54 -0.83 -2.86
N SER A 606 7.95 -1.96 -2.51
CA SER A 606 7.13 -2.09 -1.30
C SER A 606 8.00 -2.43 -0.10
N VAL A 607 7.59 -1.96 1.07
CA VAL A 607 8.35 -2.13 2.31
C VAL A 607 7.68 -3.12 3.24
N ASP A 608 8.48 -3.67 4.13
CA ASP A 608 8.01 -4.38 5.30
C ASP A 608 8.90 -4.04 6.50
N ASP A 609 8.42 -4.36 7.69
CA ASP A 609 9.14 -4.11 8.93
C ASP A 609 9.34 -5.40 9.73
N PHE A 610 10.37 -5.42 10.57
CA PHE A 610 10.56 -6.43 11.60
C PHE A 610 11.04 -5.78 12.89
N ILE A 611 10.85 -6.48 14.01
CA ILE A 611 11.22 -5.99 15.33
C ILE A 611 12.54 -6.60 15.77
N MET A 612 13.42 -5.76 16.32
CA MET A 612 14.73 -6.10 16.84
C MET A 612 14.78 -5.89 18.36
N PRO A 613 15.81 -6.41 19.07
CA PRO A 613 16.00 -6.15 20.50
C PRO A 613 15.89 -4.68 20.87
N LEU A 614 15.39 -4.43 22.09
CA LEU A 614 14.97 -3.11 22.59
C LEU A 614 13.68 -2.55 21.96
N GLY A 615 12.97 -3.37 21.17
CA GLY A 615 11.73 -2.96 20.48
C GLY A 615 11.99 -2.06 19.28
N GLU A 616 13.20 -2.13 18.71
CA GLU A 616 13.57 -1.32 17.55
C GLU A 616 12.92 -1.87 16.29
N ARG A 617 12.23 -1.01 15.55
CA ARG A 617 11.65 -1.35 14.26
C ARG A 617 12.66 -1.07 13.16
N ILE A 618 12.93 -2.07 12.32
CA ILE A 618 13.70 -1.90 11.10
C ILE A 618 12.76 -2.04 9.92
N ARG A 619 12.87 -1.11 8.98
CA ARG A 619 12.16 -1.16 7.69
C ARG A 619 13.13 -1.53 6.60
N PHE A 620 12.68 -2.33 5.64
CA PHE A 620 13.43 -2.61 4.43
C PHE A 620 12.50 -2.90 3.24
N THR A 621 13.07 -2.89 2.04
CA THR A 621 12.33 -3.08 0.79
C THR A 621 12.21 -4.57 0.47
N ILE A 622 10.99 -5.09 0.42
CA ILE A 622 10.69 -6.49 0.13
C ILE A 622 10.07 -6.73 -1.25
N GLY A 623 9.49 -5.69 -1.86
CA GLY A 623 8.86 -5.80 -3.18
C GLY A 623 9.71 -5.17 -4.26
N ARG A 624 10.01 -5.93 -5.30
CA ARG A 624 10.72 -5.48 -6.50
C ARG A 624 9.70 -4.99 -7.52
N ALA A 625 9.37 -3.70 -7.49
CA ALA A 625 8.47 -3.11 -8.48
C ALA A 625 9.17 -2.97 -9.85
N VAL A 626 8.45 -3.33 -10.89
CA VAL A 626 8.88 -3.21 -12.29
C VAL A 626 7.79 -2.55 -13.13
N ASP A 627 8.15 -1.96 -14.25
CA ASP A 627 7.17 -1.46 -15.23
C ASP A 627 6.54 -2.62 -16.00
N ALA A 628 5.58 -2.31 -16.89
CA ALA A 628 4.91 -3.29 -17.74
C ALA A 628 5.86 -4.10 -18.64
N ASP A 629 7.07 -3.59 -18.91
CA ASP A 629 8.11 -4.28 -19.68
C ASP A 629 9.08 -5.08 -18.80
N GLY A 630 8.86 -5.11 -17.48
CA GLY A 630 9.67 -5.84 -16.51
C GLY A 630 10.95 -5.11 -16.06
N ASN A 631 11.08 -3.81 -16.30
CA ASN A 631 12.26 -3.03 -15.90
C ASN A 631 12.07 -2.35 -14.54
N ILE A 632 13.15 -2.31 -13.74
CA ILE A 632 13.24 -1.44 -12.58
C ILE A 632 13.32 0.02 -13.07
N HIS A 633 12.21 0.75 -12.93
CA HIS A 633 12.00 2.06 -13.54
C HIS A 633 12.12 3.22 -12.53
N ILE A 634 11.68 3.04 -11.27
CA ILE A 634 11.76 4.08 -10.22
C ILE A 634 12.98 3.91 -9.31
N GLU A 635 13.26 2.69 -8.82
CA GLU A 635 14.30 2.50 -7.80
C GLU A 635 15.67 3.00 -8.26
N GLY A 636 16.29 3.85 -7.44
CA GLY A 636 17.60 4.45 -7.71
C GLY A 636 17.63 5.50 -8.82
N LYS A 637 16.48 5.82 -9.44
CA LYS A 637 16.36 6.80 -10.53
C LYS A 637 15.41 7.95 -10.18
N GLY A 638 14.23 7.60 -9.68
CA GLY A 638 13.09 8.49 -9.56
C GLY A 638 12.45 8.83 -10.92
N VAL A 639 11.28 9.46 -10.88
CA VAL A 639 10.59 10.07 -12.01
C VAL A 639 11.28 11.40 -12.34
N VAL A 640 11.78 11.50 -13.57
CA VAL A 640 12.53 12.67 -14.06
C VAL A 640 11.56 13.70 -14.65
N PRO A 641 11.68 15.00 -14.32
CA PRO A 641 10.85 16.03 -14.94
C PRO A 641 11.03 16.08 -16.46
N THR A 642 9.93 16.10 -17.20
CA THR A 642 9.90 16.42 -18.63
C THR A 642 10.17 17.91 -18.86
N VAL A 643 9.72 18.76 -17.92
CA VAL A 643 10.00 20.19 -17.86
C VAL A 643 10.92 20.47 -16.67
N ARG A 644 12.23 20.47 -16.94
CA ARG A 644 13.24 20.77 -15.92
C ARG A 644 13.36 22.28 -15.69
N VAL A 645 13.12 22.72 -14.46
CA VAL A 645 13.41 24.08 -14.02
C VAL A 645 14.84 24.12 -13.48
N PRO A 646 15.78 24.87 -14.09
CA PRO A 646 17.17 24.89 -13.64
C PRO A 646 17.30 25.53 -12.25
N VAL A 647 18.32 25.14 -11.48
CA VAL A 647 18.61 25.77 -10.19
C VAL A 647 19.65 26.87 -10.41
N THR A 648 19.16 28.10 -10.54
CA THR A 648 19.95 29.32 -10.76
C THR A 648 19.69 30.34 -9.66
N GLU A 649 20.49 31.40 -9.58
CA GLU A 649 20.18 32.54 -8.71
C GLU A 649 18.81 33.14 -9.02
N GLU A 650 18.46 33.26 -10.31
CA GLU A 650 17.17 33.79 -10.75
C GLU A 650 16.00 32.96 -10.23
N THR A 651 16.04 31.64 -10.39
CA THR A 651 14.97 30.76 -9.91
C THR A 651 14.96 30.62 -8.39
N LEU A 652 16.12 30.64 -7.71
CA LEU A 652 16.15 30.52 -6.25
C LEU A 652 15.65 31.76 -5.52
N PHE A 653 15.82 32.94 -6.13
CA PHE A 653 15.41 34.22 -5.57
C PHE A 653 14.22 34.84 -6.31
N ALA A 654 13.54 34.08 -7.16
CA ALA A 654 12.33 34.52 -7.84
C ALA A 654 11.27 34.97 -6.83
N GLU A 655 10.51 36.01 -7.19
CA GLU A 655 9.27 36.32 -6.48
C GLU A 655 8.23 35.27 -6.90
N GLY A 656 7.78 34.42 -5.97
CA GLY A 656 6.80 33.37 -6.24
C GLY A 656 7.39 31.96 -6.29
N ASP A 657 6.79 31.09 -7.10
CA ASP A 657 7.19 29.69 -7.25
C ASP A 657 7.53 29.38 -8.72
N PRO A 658 8.83 29.36 -9.08
CA PRO A 658 9.24 29.18 -10.48
C PRO A 658 8.88 27.80 -11.04
N VAL A 659 8.62 26.80 -10.19
CA VAL A 659 8.19 25.46 -10.63
C VAL A 659 6.71 25.48 -10.98
N LEU A 660 5.89 26.17 -10.18
CA LEU A 660 4.48 26.40 -10.49
C LEU A 660 4.33 27.24 -11.75
N ASP A 661 5.10 28.32 -11.89
CA ASP A 661 5.07 29.20 -13.08
C ASP A 661 5.42 28.40 -14.36
N ALA A 662 6.45 27.57 -14.30
CA ALA A 662 6.83 26.72 -15.42
C ALA A 662 5.74 25.70 -15.80
N ALA A 663 4.98 25.20 -14.82
CA ALA A 663 3.85 24.32 -15.08
C ALA A 663 2.66 25.05 -15.72
N ILE A 664 2.36 26.27 -15.26
CA ILE A 664 1.35 27.14 -15.87
C ILE A 664 1.72 27.41 -17.34
N ASP A 665 2.97 27.78 -17.61
CA ASP A 665 3.46 28.02 -18.98
C ASP A 665 3.37 26.77 -19.85
N ALA A 666 3.73 25.60 -19.29
CA ALA A 666 3.66 24.33 -20.01
C ALA A 666 2.21 23.97 -20.40
N LEU A 667 1.25 24.17 -19.50
CA LEU A 667 -0.18 23.95 -19.80
C LEU A 667 -0.69 24.96 -20.83
N ILE A 668 -0.35 26.24 -20.71
CA ILE A 668 -0.75 27.27 -21.69
C ILE A 668 -0.27 26.91 -23.09
N ALA A 669 0.95 26.36 -23.22
CA ALA A 669 1.52 25.97 -24.49
C ALA A 669 0.74 24.83 -25.20
N GLN A 670 0.00 23.99 -24.47
CA GLN A 670 -0.81 22.92 -25.06
C GLN A 670 -2.10 23.42 -25.72
N PHE A 671 -2.52 24.66 -25.44
CA PHE A 671 -3.69 25.29 -26.06
C PHE A 671 -3.36 26.17 -27.28
N GLN A 672 -2.08 26.30 -27.64
CA GLN A 672 -1.58 27.11 -28.76
C GLN A 672 -1.30 26.23 -29.99
#